data_AF-A0A660QD91-F1
#
_entry.id   AF-A0A660QD91-F1
#
_cell.length_a   1.000
_cell.length_b   1.000
_cell.length_c   1.000
_cell.angle_alpha   90.00
_cell.angle_beta   90.00
_cell.angle_gamma   90.00
#
_symmetry.space_group_name_H-M   'P 1'
#
loop_
_entity.id
_entity.type
_entity.pdbx_description
1 polymer ?
#
loop_
_entity_poly.entity_id
_entity_poly.type
_entity_poly.pdbx_seq_one_letter_code
_entity_poly.pdbx_strand_id
1 'polypeptide(L)'
;MKKALFIVFLLGFSYLFAYEPVVRKFDVWDRGGLFNLLWCAVTVKDSDNFVRGLKLEDFKVSETAYDEKGEVITEKPIDFDNMYYQFDGDGFWEKSVNSEKLDIVFLIDNTGSMEKHITSIKEQLHSFLDRLIENGTDFRIVIAGYSVEDEPEWTSGLDDDRFFGPTMIKEIREAVDQITTAGEGWDLTWAYDAFLWTLNLDWREDARKIVVIITDVYTDSVYGPNWYFTSGCNTSMYAVDLALRETGMYLYYCQPEEENMAEIELLECYSPQVNTKVKDSNFDVLAQKNGQVKRLSWPFDQREIQLKNLSVIDSKYYFAWISNWSEYDFVSKVEVKITLTRTGDSASFVFCPLKNPDGTDANQYSDDINFIVKDEAGRSMLGSNNVDIYFYKVMGELDRMESITGTSDTNGIANLDNRQIGKYYYILYGSGCPPDRYHRLHYTGTGWVEIGPLNATPTEITAYTYGKSAELYKSLGLVKELENLEISTPKLKSYETAISEWLNDLEENGLVPVEMEAVKRFNNALAAMINCAAYACAVQSRASEDTQHIVEKAVNMVRKAEEVVEKLESAKHVILEIVNTFIDVITGNWSGIAANVTIEQLVDRVVNYVKDELVNDIMKAVEEKLTEVIRDPEAILGYFRTNIEEWIRQKIGPQQISENVQDFVSNELVYKRFTLQFEEQLEKLLVYSRQFVEENYDKYWNLDERSKLIETSLEEMRDNLMEDLFELSYKALTDQEAIDDWGSALVIFQKTIPLIIEFLELFEVRYPQLTEIKEALQTLDSAFDAIGTLTKTYEVALKVDHLRPLSERVQQIADSVYQYK
;
A
#
# COMPACT_ATOMS: atom_id res chain seq x y z
N MET A 1 -47.31 -67.30 23.09
CA MET A 1 -45.94 -67.43 23.65
C MET A 1 -44.91 -67.23 22.55
N LYS A 2 -44.45 -65.99 22.34
CA LYS A 2 -43.23 -65.58 21.57
C LYS A 2 -43.16 -64.04 21.60
N LYS A 3 -43.07 -63.46 22.81
CA LYS A 3 -42.96 -62.01 23.05
C LYS A 3 -42.19 -61.70 24.35
N ALA A 4 -41.19 -62.53 24.68
CA ALA A 4 -40.40 -62.36 25.89
C ALA A 4 -38.87 -62.32 25.64
N LEU A 5 -38.44 -62.17 24.38
CA LEU A 5 -37.00 -62.15 24.05
C LEU A 5 -36.52 -60.85 23.37
N PHE A 6 -37.37 -59.83 23.26
CA PHE A 6 -37.04 -58.58 22.55
C PHE A 6 -36.87 -57.35 23.47
N ILE A 7 -36.92 -57.55 24.80
CA ILE A 7 -36.85 -56.45 25.79
C ILE A 7 -35.54 -56.46 26.60
N VAL A 8 -34.62 -57.41 26.36
CA VAL A 8 -33.32 -57.47 27.07
C VAL A 8 -32.15 -56.93 26.21
N PHE A 9 -32.38 -56.54 24.95
CA PHE A 9 -31.31 -56.03 24.08
C PHE A 9 -31.28 -54.49 23.93
N LEU A 10 -32.07 -53.76 24.72
CA LEU A 10 -32.20 -52.29 24.65
C LEU A 10 -31.78 -51.55 25.94
N LEU A 11 -31.18 -52.26 26.90
CA LEU A 11 -30.66 -51.69 28.15
C LEU A 11 -29.29 -52.32 28.42
N GLY A 12 -28.22 -51.71 27.89
CA GLY A 12 -26.86 -52.21 28.13
C GLY A 12 -25.81 -51.81 27.11
N PHE A 13 -25.84 -50.56 26.63
CA PHE A 13 -24.65 -49.90 26.08
C PHE A 13 -24.73 -48.41 26.45
N SER A 14 -24.79 -48.15 27.75
CA SER A 14 -24.07 -47.01 28.29
C SER A 14 -22.60 -47.31 28.02
N TYR A 15 -22.05 -46.81 26.90
CA TYR A 15 -20.60 -46.66 26.79
C TYR A 15 -20.21 -45.84 28.02
N LEU A 16 -19.61 -46.51 29.00
CA LEU A 16 -18.91 -45.87 30.10
C LEU A 16 -17.71 -45.19 29.43
N PHE A 17 -17.91 -43.95 29.00
CA PHE A 17 -16.81 -43.07 28.64
C PHE A 17 -15.90 -42.99 29.86
N ALA A 18 -14.66 -43.45 29.72
CA ALA A 18 -13.66 -43.36 30.77
C ALA A 18 -12.91 -42.05 30.52
N TYR A 19 -13.37 -40.98 31.14
CA TYR A 19 -12.72 -39.68 31.01
C TYR A 19 -11.52 -39.64 31.95
N GLU A 20 -10.31 -39.61 31.39
CA GLU A 20 -9.07 -39.57 32.14
C GLU A 20 -8.50 -38.15 32.14
N PRO A 21 -8.70 -37.36 33.22
CA PRO A 21 -8.02 -36.08 33.38
C PRO A 21 -6.55 -36.29 33.73
N VAL A 22 -5.67 -35.47 33.16
CA VAL A 22 -4.22 -35.49 33.39
C VAL A 22 -3.69 -34.07 33.50
N VAL A 23 -3.06 -33.73 34.64
CA VAL A 23 -2.33 -32.46 34.78
C VAL A 23 -1.10 -32.50 33.88
N ARG A 24 -1.00 -31.53 32.97
CA ARG A 24 0.12 -31.40 32.03
C ARG A 24 1.20 -30.47 32.55
N LYS A 25 0.79 -29.34 33.13
CA LYS A 25 1.67 -28.30 33.61
C LYS A 25 0.96 -27.52 34.70
N PHE A 26 1.71 -26.98 35.64
CA PHE A 26 1.23 -26.02 36.62
C PHE A 26 2.39 -25.12 37.02
N ASP A 27 2.07 -23.96 37.58
CA ASP A 27 3.05 -23.08 38.18
C ASP A 27 2.41 -22.30 39.34
N VAL A 28 3.27 -21.76 40.20
CA VAL A 28 2.86 -20.94 41.35
C VAL A 28 3.53 -19.59 41.23
N TRP A 29 2.73 -18.59 40.92
CA TRP A 29 3.11 -17.20 40.71
C TRP A 29 2.95 -16.39 42.00
N ASP A 30 3.80 -15.36 42.15
CA ASP A 30 3.73 -14.34 43.20
C ASP A 30 3.54 -14.96 44.58
N ARG A 31 4.53 -15.77 44.96
CA ARG A 31 4.46 -16.65 46.11
C ARG A 31 4.51 -15.86 47.41
N GLY A 32 3.42 -15.24 47.85
CA GLY A 32 3.32 -14.49 49.11
C GLY A 32 3.23 -15.35 50.38
N GLY A 33 4.04 -16.42 50.48
CA GLY A 33 3.98 -17.37 51.59
C GLY A 33 2.71 -18.23 51.54
N LEU A 34 1.74 -17.98 52.42
CA LEU A 34 0.47 -18.73 52.41
C LEU A 34 -0.59 -18.11 51.48
N PHE A 35 -0.28 -17.02 50.80
CA PHE A 35 -1.09 -16.41 49.75
C PHE A 35 -0.36 -16.54 48.41
N ASN A 36 -0.89 -17.31 47.47
CA ASN A 36 -0.21 -17.61 46.20
C ASN A 36 -1.17 -17.51 45.01
N LEU A 37 -0.68 -17.06 43.86
CA LEU A 37 -1.38 -17.21 42.58
C LEU A 37 -1.00 -18.55 41.96
N LEU A 38 -1.98 -19.31 41.48
CA LEU A 38 -1.75 -20.59 40.84
C LEU A 38 -2.39 -20.62 39.47
N TRP A 39 -1.74 -21.38 38.59
CA TRP A 39 -2.42 -21.90 37.42
C TRP A 39 -2.01 -23.34 37.12
N CYS A 40 -2.91 -24.07 36.47
CA CYS A 40 -2.60 -25.38 35.91
C CYS A 40 -3.29 -25.63 34.58
N ALA A 41 -2.75 -26.56 33.80
CA ALA A 41 -3.31 -27.06 32.56
C ALA A 41 -3.63 -28.55 32.70
N VAL A 42 -4.86 -28.92 32.36
CA VAL A 42 -5.38 -30.29 32.43
C VAL A 42 -5.82 -30.74 31.05
N THR A 43 -5.41 -31.93 30.63
CA THR A 43 -5.96 -32.59 29.44
C THR A 43 -7.01 -33.60 29.90
N VAL A 44 -8.12 -33.73 29.16
CA VAL A 44 -9.09 -34.80 29.37
C VAL A 44 -9.16 -35.67 28.13
N LYS A 45 -9.02 -36.98 28.30
CA LYS A 45 -9.16 -37.95 27.22
C LYS A 45 -10.30 -38.92 27.47
N ASP A 46 -10.97 -39.31 26.40
CA ASP A 46 -11.86 -40.47 26.37
C ASP A 46 -11.16 -41.57 25.56
N SER A 47 -10.59 -42.55 26.26
CA SER A 47 -9.63 -43.49 25.68
C SER A 47 -8.47 -42.73 25.00
N ASP A 48 -8.29 -42.83 23.68
CA ASP A 48 -7.24 -42.11 22.94
C ASP A 48 -7.68 -40.74 22.39
N ASN A 49 -8.98 -40.42 22.46
CA ASN A 49 -9.53 -39.19 21.88
C ASN A 49 -9.52 -38.04 22.88
N PHE A 50 -9.18 -36.84 22.42
CA PHE A 50 -9.29 -35.63 23.23
C PHE A 50 -10.75 -35.21 23.40
N VAL A 51 -11.15 -34.91 24.64
CA VAL A 51 -12.45 -34.32 24.94
C VAL A 51 -12.37 -32.81 24.71
N ARG A 52 -13.45 -32.22 24.19
CA ARG A 52 -13.59 -30.78 23.90
C ARG A 52 -14.91 -30.24 24.46
N GLY A 53 -14.99 -28.93 24.62
CA GLY A 53 -16.21 -28.23 25.01
C GLY A 53 -16.66 -28.46 26.45
N LEU A 54 -15.71 -28.83 27.33
CA LEU A 54 -15.98 -28.88 28.77
C LEU A 54 -15.96 -27.46 29.31
N LYS A 55 -16.91 -27.16 30.19
CA LYS A 55 -17.06 -25.87 30.85
C LYS A 55 -16.49 -25.93 32.25
N LEU A 56 -16.28 -24.78 32.88
CA LEU A 56 -15.85 -24.70 34.29
C LEU A 56 -16.75 -25.54 35.23
N GLU A 57 -18.07 -25.57 34.99
CA GLU A 57 -19.05 -26.37 35.74
C GLU A 57 -18.88 -27.90 35.62
N ASP A 58 -18.17 -28.38 34.60
CA ASP A 58 -17.81 -29.80 34.45
C ASP A 58 -16.65 -30.21 35.38
N PHE A 59 -16.00 -29.24 36.04
CA PHE A 59 -14.88 -29.45 36.95
C PHE A 59 -15.22 -29.04 38.38
N LYS A 60 -14.64 -29.77 39.33
CA LYS A 60 -14.53 -29.37 40.72
C LYS A 60 -13.06 -29.31 41.09
N VAL A 61 -12.61 -28.13 41.50
CA VAL A 61 -11.24 -27.92 42.01
C VAL A 61 -11.29 -27.85 43.54
N SER A 62 -10.42 -28.59 44.21
CA SER A 62 -10.24 -28.50 45.67
C SER A 62 -8.77 -28.50 46.05
N GLU A 63 -8.47 -27.90 47.19
CA GLU A 63 -7.15 -27.88 47.79
C GLU A 63 -7.17 -28.54 49.17
N THR A 64 -6.21 -29.42 49.43
CA THR A 64 -5.99 -30.05 50.73
C THR A 64 -4.65 -29.61 51.30
N ALA A 65 -4.68 -28.94 52.46
CA ALA A 65 -3.48 -28.46 53.15
C ALA A 65 -3.01 -29.47 54.20
N TYR A 66 -1.68 -29.58 54.34
CA TYR A 66 -1.04 -30.51 55.28
C TYR A 66 -0.13 -29.77 56.27
N ASP A 67 -0.03 -30.28 57.49
CA ASP A 67 0.85 -29.75 58.53
C ASP A 67 2.31 -30.28 58.40
N GLU A 68 3.19 -29.91 59.32
CA GLU A 68 4.61 -30.34 59.32
C GLU A 68 4.78 -31.87 59.41
N LYS A 69 3.83 -32.58 60.01
CA LYS A 69 3.85 -34.05 60.15
C LYS A 69 3.24 -34.76 58.94
N GLY A 70 2.68 -34.00 58.00
CA GLY A 70 1.97 -34.53 56.84
C GLY A 70 0.53 -34.94 57.14
N GLU A 71 -0.03 -34.50 58.26
CA GLU A 71 -1.44 -34.69 58.59
C GLU A 71 -2.31 -33.64 57.90
N VAL A 72 -3.51 -34.02 57.49
CA VAL A 72 -4.46 -33.11 56.82
C VAL A 72 -4.94 -32.06 57.83
N ILE A 73 -4.78 -30.79 57.47
CA ILE A 73 -5.36 -29.67 58.22
C ILE A 73 -6.84 -29.56 57.85
N THR A 74 -7.12 -29.33 56.57
CA THR A 74 -8.48 -29.26 56.01
C THR A 74 -8.43 -29.39 54.48
N GLU A 75 -9.58 -29.68 53.88
CA GLU A 75 -9.84 -29.58 52.45
C GLU A 75 -10.84 -28.44 52.22
N LYS A 76 -10.58 -27.59 51.22
CA LYS A 76 -11.52 -26.54 50.80
C LYS A 76 -11.77 -26.63 49.28
N PRO A 77 -13.01 -26.40 48.81
CA PRO A 77 -13.25 -26.17 47.40
C PRO A 77 -12.61 -24.85 46.97
N ILE A 78 -12.26 -24.76 45.69
CA ILE A 78 -11.83 -23.51 45.06
C ILE A 78 -13.02 -22.90 44.34
N ASP A 79 -13.31 -21.67 44.71
CA ASP A 79 -14.28 -20.83 44.04
C ASP A 79 -13.55 -19.90 43.06
N PHE A 80 -14.18 -19.66 41.92
CA PHE A 80 -13.64 -18.83 40.84
C PHE A 80 -14.37 -17.47 40.80
N ASP A 81 -14.41 -16.76 41.93
CA ASP A 81 -15.25 -15.57 42.14
C ASP A 81 -14.45 -14.24 42.25
N ASN A 82 -13.13 -14.28 42.10
CA ASN A 82 -12.26 -13.11 42.23
C ASN A 82 -11.55 -12.77 40.90
N MET A 83 -12.25 -12.01 40.06
CA MET A 83 -11.81 -11.68 38.69
C MET A 83 -10.41 -11.06 38.59
N TYR A 84 -9.98 -10.25 39.56
CA TYR A 84 -8.71 -9.51 39.48
C TYR A 84 -7.49 -10.43 39.41
N TYR A 85 -7.56 -11.60 40.06
CA TYR A 85 -6.47 -12.58 40.10
C TYR A 85 -6.75 -13.79 39.19
N GLN A 86 -7.73 -13.62 38.30
CA GLN A 86 -8.13 -14.55 37.25
C GLN A 86 -7.93 -13.91 35.86
N PHE A 87 -6.99 -12.95 35.79
CA PHE A 87 -6.69 -12.15 34.60
C PHE A 87 -7.93 -11.41 34.06
N ASP A 88 -8.70 -10.81 34.96
CA ASP A 88 -9.94 -10.09 34.66
C ASP A 88 -10.99 -10.94 33.91
N GLY A 89 -10.94 -12.27 34.11
CA GLY A 89 -11.84 -13.25 33.50
C GLY A 89 -12.31 -14.35 34.47
N ASP A 90 -12.90 -15.41 33.93
CA ASP A 90 -13.52 -16.51 34.71
C ASP A 90 -12.50 -17.47 35.36
N GLY A 91 -11.19 -17.24 35.17
CA GLY A 91 -10.13 -18.12 35.67
C GLY A 91 -10.09 -19.48 34.97
N PHE A 92 -10.74 -19.62 33.81
CA PHE A 92 -10.87 -20.86 33.06
C PHE A 92 -10.80 -20.64 31.55
N TRP A 93 -9.99 -21.44 30.85
CA TRP A 93 -9.87 -21.36 29.39
C TRP A 93 -9.73 -22.75 28.77
N GLU A 94 -10.33 -22.95 27.60
CA GLU A 94 -10.12 -24.15 26.78
C GLU A 94 -9.24 -23.81 25.57
N LYS A 95 -8.21 -24.62 25.33
CA LYS A 95 -7.45 -24.66 24.07
C LYS A 95 -7.53 -26.07 23.49
N SER A 96 -8.42 -26.24 22.52
CA SER A 96 -8.60 -27.51 21.82
C SER A 96 -8.37 -27.34 20.33
N VAL A 97 -7.27 -27.91 19.84
CA VAL A 97 -6.73 -27.58 18.52
C VAL A 97 -6.33 -28.81 17.70
N ASN A 98 -6.47 -28.69 16.39
CA ASN A 98 -6.00 -29.60 15.37
C ASN A 98 -4.59 -29.19 14.91
N SER A 99 -4.05 -29.89 13.91
CA SER A 99 -2.69 -29.64 13.42
C SER A 99 -2.57 -28.48 12.41
N GLU A 100 -3.67 -27.81 12.06
CA GLU A 100 -3.63 -26.61 11.24
C GLU A 100 -3.29 -25.40 12.11
N LYS A 101 -2.06 -24.91 11.94
CA LYS A 101 -1.64 -23.61 12.45
C LYS A 101 -1.94 -22.52 11.41
N LEU A 102 -2.79 -21.58 11.79
CA LEU A 102 -3.19 -20.45 10.97
C LEU A 102 -2.85 -19.17 11.73
N ASP A 103 -2.08 -18.27 11.14
CA ASP A 103 -2.01 -16.90 11.59
C ASP A 103 -2.72 -16.04 10.54
N ILE A 104 -3.59 -15.15 10.98
CA ILE A 104 -4.40 -14.31 10.09
C ILE A 104 -4.50 -12.89 10.63
N VAL A 105 -4.28 -11.90 9.76
CA VAL A 105 -4.43 -10.48 10.08
C VAL A 105 -5.58 -9.94 9.24
N PHE A 106 -6.54 -9.27 9.86
CA PHE A 106 -7.57 -8.51 9.17
C PHE A 106 -7.22 -7.02 9.24
N LEU A 107 -7.00 -6.42 8.08
CA LEU A 107 -6.82 -4.99 7.88
C LEU A 107 -8.11 -4.44 7.27
N ILE A 108 -8.77 -3.53 7.98
CA ILE A 108 -10.11 -3.05 7.63
C ILE A 108 -10.03 -1.55 7.39
N ASP A 109 -10.37 -1.14 6.17
CA ASP A 109 -10.52 0.26 5.83
C ASP A 109 -11.53 0.93 6.77
N ASN A 110 -11.09 1.97 7.47
CA ASN A 110 -11.87 2.71 8.44
C ASN A 110 -12.33 4.08 7.94
N THR A 111 -12.22 4.36 6.64
CA THR A 111 -12.70 5.61 6.03
C THR A 111 -14.22 5.76 6.10
N GLY A 112 -14.72 6.98 5.91
CA GLY A 112 -16.15 7.30 6.01
C GLY A 112 -17.03 6.51 5.03
N SER A 113 -16.52 6.15 3.84
CA SER A 113 -17.25 5.38 2.82
C SER A 113 -17.66 3.99 3.30
N MET A 114 -16.87 3.41 4.20
CA MET A 114 -17.07 2.08 4.75
C MET A 114 -18.21 1.98 5.77
N GLU A 115 -18.78 3.10 6.24
CA GLU A 115 -19.80 3.14 7.32
C GLU A 115 -20.96 2.16 7.06
N LYS A 116 -21.47 2.13 5.83
CA LYS A 116 -22.60 1.28 5.42
C LYS A 116 -22.25 -0.22 5.36
N HIS A 117 -20.97 -0.58 5.43
CA HIS A 117 -20.45 -1.95 5.29
C HIS A 117 -20.01 -2.57 6.63
N ILE A 118 -19.60 -1.76 7.62
CA ILE A 118 -19.03 -2.23 8.88
C ILE A 118 -19.90 -3.25 9.62
N THR A 119 -21.21 -3.04 9.70
CA THR A 119 -22.10 -3.99 10.41
C THR A 119 -22.02 -5.39 9.78
N SER A 120 -22.06 -5.48 8.45
CA SER A 120 -21.93 -6.77 7.75
C SER A 120 -20.54 -7.37 7.95
N ILE A 121 -19.48 -6.55 7.97
CA ILE A 121 -18.10 -7.03 8.18
C ILE A 121 -17.96 -7.65 9.58
N LYS A 122 -18.47 -6.97 10.63
CA LYS A 122 -18.45 -7.49 12.01
C LYS A 122 -19.16 -8.84 12.13
N GLU A 123 -20.36 -8.97 11.55
CA GLU A 123 -21.11 -10.23 11.53
C GLU A 123 -20.32 -11.38 10.88
N GLN A 124 -19.61 -11.10 9.79
CA GLN A 124 -18.77 -12.08 9.10
C GLN A 124 -17.52 -12.46 9.90
N LEU A 125 -16.88 -11.50 10.57
CA LEU A 125 -15.73 -11.77 11.43
C LEU A 125 -16.10 -12.62 12.66
N HIS A 126 -17.24 -12.34 13.31
CA HIS A 126 -17.76 -13.23 14.36
C HIS A 126 -18.05 -14.63 13.83
N SER A 127 -18.67 -14.74 12.65
CA SER A 127 -18.95 -16.03 12.02
C SER A 127 -17.68 -16.80 11.64
N PHE A 128 -16.61 -16.09 11.31
CA PHE A 128 -15.30 -16.69 11.03
C PHE A 128 -14.65 -17.21 12.32
N LEU A 129 -14.69 -16.43 13.40
CA LEU A 129 -14.22 -16.87 14.72
C LEU A 129 -14.95 -18.14 15.18
N ASP A 130 -16.28 -18.18 15.03
CA ASP A 130 -17.08 -19.37 15.38
C ASP A 130 -16.65 -20.59 14.58
N ARG A 131 -16.42 -20.45 13.26
CA ARG A 131 -15.90 -21.53 12.40
C ARG A 131 -14.51 -22.01 12.84
N LEU A 132 -13.62 -21.11 13.23
CA LEU A 132 -12.28 -21.47 13.73
C LEU A 132 -12.38 -22.31 15.01
N ILE A 133 -13.24 -21.89 15.95
CA ILE A 133 -13.49 -22.61 17.21
C ILE A 133 -14.09 -24.00 16.95
N GLU A 134 -15.14 -24.06 16.13
CA GLU A 134 -15.82 -25.32 15.78
C GLU A 134 -14.87 -26.32 15.12
N ASN A 135 -14.09 -25.84 14.13
CA ASN A 135 -13.08 -26.66 13.43
C ASN A 135 -11.89 -27.05 14.34
N GLY A 136 -11.71 -26.33 15.46
CA GLY A 136 -10.56 -26.49 16.35
C GLY A 136 -9.26 -26.10 15.67
N THR A 137 -9.23 -25.05 14.86
CA THR A 137 -7.99 -24.58 14.23
C THR A 137 -7.06 -23.98 15.30
N ASP A 138 -5.75 -24.23 15.22
CA ASP A 138 -4.75 -23.53 16.05
C ASP A 138 -4.49 -22.13 15.47
N PHE A 139 -5.38 -21.18 15.78
CA PHE A 139 -5.38 -19.87 15.14
C PHE A 139 -4.74 -18.75 15.96
N ARG A 140 -3.98 -17.91 15.25
CA ARG A 140 -3.49 -16.55 15.46
C ARG A 140 -4.36 -15.48 14.82
N ILE A 141 -5.00 -14.51 15.51
CA ILE A 141 -5.72 -13.41 14.82
C ILE A 141 -5.30 -12.03 15.30
N VAL A 142 -5.08 -11.12 14.34
CA VAL A 142 -4.99 -9.66 14.56
C VAL A 142 -6.15 -9.00 13.81
N ILE A 143 -6.73 -7.97 14.41
CA ILE A 143 -7.77 -7.15 13.79
C ILE A 143 -7.35 -5.70 13.95
N ALA A 144 -7.16 -5.02 12.83
CA ALA A 144 -6.70 -3.64 12.78
C ALA A 144 -7.47 -2.86 11.73
N GLY A 145 -7.74 -1.58 12.01
CA GLY A 145 -8.24 -0.61 11.06
C GLY A 145 -7.11 0.20 10.42
N TYR A 146 -7.28 0.73 9.22
CA TYR A 146 -6.32 1.65 8.59
C TYR A 146 -7.05 2.78 7.82
N SER A 147 -6.41 3.96 7.71
CA SER A 147 -7.01 5.22 7.23
C SER A 147 -6.13 6.03 6.26
N VAL A 148 -6.53 7.27 5.98
CA VAL A 148 -5.96 8.22 4.99
C VAL A 148 -5.68 9.64 5.52
N GLU A 149 -6.36 10.10 6.59
CA GLU A 149 -6.39 11.54 6.94
C GLU A 149 -5.29 12.01 7.90
N ASP A 150 -4.85 11.16 8.84
CA ASP A 150 -3.78 11.47 9.79
C ASP A 150 -2.48 10.78 9.37
N GLU A 151 -1.32 11.37 9.72
CA GLU A 151 0.00 10.75 9.47
C GLU A 151 -0.10 9.26 9.80
N PRO A 152 0.26 8.36 8.88
CA PRO A 152 -0.27 7.03 8.84
C PRO A 152 -0.05 6.35 10.18
N GLU A 153 -1.09 6.29 10.99
CA GLU A 153 -1.28 5.16 11.89
C GLU A 153 -1.57 4.02 10.93
N TRP A 154 -0.49 3.32 10.51
CA TRP A 154 -0.57 2.22 9.55
C TRP A 154 -1.67 1.24 9.93
N THR A 155 -1.85 1.09 11.23
CA THR A 155 -2.94 0.40 11.86
C THR A 155 -3.44 1.15 13.09
N SER A 156 -4.70 0.91 13.43
CA SER A 156 -5.38 1.38 14.63
C SER A 156 -6.27 0.25 15.16
N GLY A 157 -6.52 0.23 16.47
CA GLY A 157 -7.37 -0.78 17.08
C GLY A 157 -6.92 -1.15 18.48
N LEU A 158 -7.62 -2.11 19.08
CA LEU A 158 -7.29 -2.62 20.40
C LEU A 158 -6.18 -3.66 20.28
N ASP A 159 -5.02 -3.37 20.88
CA ASP A 159 -3.78 -4.16 20.80
C ASP A 159 -3.51 -4.64 19.36
N ASP A 160 -3.50 -3.69 18.41
CA ASP A 160 -3.39 -3.99 16.98
C ASP A 160 -2.08 -4.69 16.61
N ASP A 161 -1.02 -4.55 17.41
CA ASP A 161 0.26 -5.27 17.26
C ASP A 161 0.27 -6.71 17.85
N ARG A 162 -0.86 -7.20 18.39
CA ARG A 162 -0.94 -8.46 19.16
C ARG A 162 -1.79 -9.54 18.49
N PHE A 163 -1.19 -10.71 18.33
CA PHE A 163 -1.92 -11.93 17.97
C PHE A 163 -2.77 -12.49 19.13
N PHE A 164 -4.08 -12.54 18.94
CA PHE A 164 -5.02 -13.24 19.83
C PHE A 164 -5.26 -14.68 19.38
N GLY A 165 -5.40 -15.60 20.34
CA GLY A 165 -5.53 -17.05 20.07
C GLY A 165 -6.83 -17.68 20.59
N PRO A 166 -6.94 -19.02 20.58
CA PRO A 166 -8.18 -19.74 20.93
C PRO A 166 -8.63 -19.56 22.39
N THR A 167 -7.77 -19.02 23.24
CA THR A 167 -8.07 -18.74 24.65
C THR A 167 -8.43 -17.28 24.91
N MET A 168 -8.45 -16.44 23.88
CA MET A 168 -8.75 -15.01 23.96
C MET A 168 -10.01 -14.67 23.16
N ILE A 169 -11.01 -15.56 23.21
CA ILE A 169 -12.22 -15.44 22.39
C ILE A 169 -13.00 -14.17 22.72
N LYS A 170 -13.00 -13.74 23.98
CA LYS A 170 -13.72 -12.54 24.42
C LYS A 170 -13.06 -11.29 23.86
N GLU A 171 -11.75 -11.21 23.98
CA GLU A 171 -10.89 -10.13 23.49
C GLU A 171 -10.99 -9.99 21.97
N ILE A 172 -11.01 -11.12 21.24
CA ILE A 172 -11.22 -11.08 19.78
C ILE A 172 -12.60 -10.53 19.43
N ARG A 173 -13.65 -10.94 20.15
CA ARG A 173 -15.01 -10.40 19.92
C ARG A 173 -15.07 -8.91 20.23
N GLU A 174 -14.45 -8.48 21.31
CA GLU A 174 -14.35 -7.06 21.67
C GLU A 174 -13.59 -6.26 20.59
N ALA A 175 -12.48 -6.80 20.07
CA ALA A 175 -11.74 -6.18 18.97
C ALA A 175 -12.60 -6.06 17.70
N VAL A 176 -13.39 -7.09 17.35
CA VAL A 176 -14.37 -7.00 16.25
C VAL A 176 -15.42 -5.92 16.53
N ASP A 177 -15.98 -5.88 17.73
CA ASP A 177 -17.04 -4.95 18.09
C ASP A 177 -16.57 -3.50 18.10
N GLN A 178 -15.28 -3.25 18.31
CA GLN A 178 -14.66 -1.92 18.32
C GLN A 178 -14.30 -1.38 16.93
N ILE A 179 -14.46 -2.16 15.85
CA ILE A 179 -14.23 -1.63 14.50
C ILE A 179 -15.19 -0.46 14.24
N THR A 180 -14.65 0.71 13.90
CA THR A 180 -15.41 1.93 13.57
C THR A 180 -14.88 2.56 12.31
N THR A 181 -15.63 3.51 11.76
CA THR A 181 -15.22 4.35 10.64
C THR A 181 -15.17 5.82 11.05
N ALA A 182 -14.31 6.60 10.40
CA ALA A 182 -14.12 8.03 10.59
C ALA A 182 -13.70 8.71 9.28
N GLY A 183 -13.69 10.05 9.27
CA GLY A 183 -13.26 10.84 8.11
C GLY A 183 -14.30 10.96 7.00
N GLU A 184 -13.92 11.66 5.94
CA GLU A 184 -14.69 11.76 4.70
C GLU A 184 -14.36 10.57 3.77
N GLY A 185 -15.32 10.18 2.93
CA GLY A 185 -15.35 8.84 2.32
C GLY A 185 -14.79 8.73 0.90
N TRP A 186 -13.75 9.50 0.54
CA TRP A 186 -13.41 9.66 -0.88
C TRP A 186 -11.94 9.43 -1.26
N ASP A 187 -11.02 9.20 -0.32
CA ASP A 187 -9.58 9.12 -0.63
C ASP A 187 -9.08 7.69 -0.94
N LEU A 188 -7.98 7.61 -1.69
CA LEU A 188 -7.25 6.35 -1.91
C LEU A 188 -6.65 5.85 -0.59
N THR A 189 -6.74 4.55 -0.31
CA THR A 189 -6.33 4.02 1.01
C THR A 189 -4.90 3.45 1.04
N TRP A 190 -4.17 3.62 2.14
CA TRP A 190 -2.77 3.16 2.30
C TRP A 190 -2.62 1.66 2.59
N ALA A 191 -3.38 0.82 1.87
CA ALA A 191 -3.50 -0.59 2.17
C ALA A 191 -2.19 -1.38 1.94
N TYR A 192 -1.33 -0.94 1.02
CA TYR A 192 -0.01 -1.55 0.83
C TYR A 192 0.96 -1.24 1.97
N ASP A 193 0.93 -0.04 2.52
CA ASP A 193 1.72 0.26 3.71
C ASP A 193 1.22 -0.53 4.92
N ALA A 194 -0.10 -0.62 5.10
CA ALA A 194 -0.71 -1.45 6.14
C ALA A 194 -0.30 -2.93 6.00
N PHE A 195 -0.21 -3.45 4.76
CA PHE A 195 0.36 -4.79 4.51
C PHE A 195 1.81 -4.89 4.97
N LEU A 196 2.67 -3.94 4.60
CA LEU A 196 4.10 -3.98 4.96
C LEU A 196 4.32 -3.84 6.47
N TRP A 197 3.46 -3.08 7.18
CA TRP A 197 3.47 -3.03 8.64
C TRP A 197 3.28 -4.42 9.26
N THR A 198 2.47 -5.31 8.64
CA THR A 198 2.25 -6.67 9.17
C THR A 198 3.53 -7.50 9.23
N LEU A 199 4.58 -7.13 8.48
CA LEU A 199 5.88 -7.82 8.52
C LEU A 199 6.58 -7.67 9.89
N ASN A 200 6.15 -6.70 10.70
CA ASN A 200 6.67 -6.48 12.05
C ASN A 200 5.99 -7.35 13.12
N LEU A 201 4.95 -8.12 12.76
CA LEU A 201 4.23 -8.98 13.70
C LEU A 201 4.94 -10.32 13.96
N ASP A 202 4.67 -10.93 15.11
CA ASP A 202 5.26 -12.22 15.55
C ASP A 202 4.61 -13.46 14.89
N TRP A 203 4.78 -13.57 13.57
CA TRP A 203 4.28 -14.69 12.78
C TRP A 203 4.97 -16.03 13.13
N ARG A 204 4.20 -17.10 13.28
CA ARG A 204 4.73 -18.46 13.50
C ARG A 204 5.39 -18.93 12.21
N GLU A 205 6.64 -19.37 12.28
CA GLU A 205 7.36 -19.93 11.13
C GLU A 205 6.56 -21.06 10.46
N ASP A 206 5.97 -21.96 11.26
CA ASP A 206 5.26 -23.15 10.80
C ASP A 206 3.75 -22.96 10.57
N ALA A 207 3.24 -21.73 10.70
CA ALA A 207 1.85 -21.41 10.40
C ALA A 207 1.65 -21.02 8.94
N ARG A 208 0.45 -21.29 8.42
CA ARG A 208 -0.07 -20.61 7.24
C ARG A 208 -0.36 -19.17 7.61
N LYS A 209 0.22 -18.22 6.88
CA LYS A 209 0.15 -16.78 7.15
C LYS A 209 -0.76 -16.10 6.13
N ILE A 210 -1.80 -15.42 6.58
CA ILE A 210 -2.78 -14.76 5.71
C ILE A 210 -2.99 -13.32 6.18
N VAL A 211 -2.91 -12.37 5.26
CA VAL A 211 -3.39 -11.01 5.46
C VAL A 211 -4.68 -10.85 4.66
N VAL A 212 -5.73 -10.30 5.28
CA VAL A 212 -7.01 -10.01 4.65
C VAL A 212 -7.22 -8.51 4.68
N ILE A 213 -7.28 -7.87 3.52
CA ILE A 213 -7.54 -6.43 3.36
C ILE A 213 -8.98 -6.24 2.88
N ILE A 214 -9.73 -5.35 3.51
CA ILE A 214 -11.12 -5.02 3.14
C ILE A 214 -11.23 -3.50 2.93
N THR A 215 -11.62 -3.06 1.74
CA THR A 215 -11.76 -1.63 1.36
C THR A 215 -12.81 -1.47 0.25
N ASP A 216 -13.39 -0.28 0.10
CA ASP A 216 -14.32 0.06 -0.97
C ASP A 216 -13.79 1.06 -2.00
N VAL A 217 -12.51 1.42 -1.92
CA VAL A 217 -11.82 2.36 -2.82
C VAL A 217 -10.53 1.75 -3.39
N TYR A 218 -9.92 2.44 -4.35
CA TYR A 218 -8.59 2.09 -4.85
C TYR A 218 -7.53 2.14 -3.73
N THR A 219 -6.57 1.21 -3.77
CA THR A 219 -5.37 1.34 -2.92
C THR A 219 -4.47 2.43 -3.47
N ASP A 220 -4.01 3.28 -2.57
CA ASP A 220 -2.96 4.24 -2.85
C ASP A 220 -1.61 3.52 -3.04
N SER A 221 -0.70 4.18 -3.74
CA SER A 221 0.67 3.70 -3.99
C SER A 221 1.61 4.90 -4.18
N VAL A 222 2.87 4.65 -4.53
CA VAL A 222 3.82 5.70 -4.94
C VAL A 222 3.28 6.64 -6.03
N TYR A 223 2.28 6.22 -6.82
CA TYR A 223 1.64 7.04 -7.84
C TYR A 223 0.47 7.89 -7.33
N GLY A 224 0.11 7.78 -6.05
CA GLY A 224 -0.96 8.53 -5.41
C GLY A 224 -0.84 10.04 -5.54
N PRO A 225 -1.96 10.79 -5.54
CA PRO A 225 -1.96 12.24 -5.42
C PRO A 225 -1.93 12.73 -3.97
N ASN A 226 -2.06 11.83 -2.99
CA ASN A 226 -2.17 12.05 -1.55
C ASN A 226 -0.89 12.61 -0.87
N TRP A 227 -0.05 13.30 -1.64
CA TRP A 227 1.10 14.04 -1.13
C TRP A 227 0.71 15.33 -0.42
N TYR A 228 -0.56 15.74 -0.36
CA TYR A 228 -0.99 16.82 0.53
C TYR A 228 -1.19 16.33 1.97
N PHE A 229 -1.44 15.03 2.18
CA PHE A 229 -1.47 14.46 3.53
C PHE A 229 -0.08 14.41 4.11
N THR A 230 -0.04 14.41 5.44
CA THR A 230 1.16 14.62 6.25
C THR A 230 2.31 13.62 6.01
N SER A 231 2.15 12.61 5.17
CA SER A 231 3.17 11.61 4.89
C SER A 231 3.31 11.15 3.43
N GLY A 232 2.36 11.45 2.55
CA GLY A 232 2.30 10.85 1.19
C GLY A 232 2.23 9.31 1.21
N CYS A 233 2.27 8.66 0.05
CA CYS A 233 2.49 7.21 -0.03
C CYS A 233 3.82 6.93 -0.74
N ASN A 234 4.73 6.21 -0.08
CA ASN A 234 6.01 5.81 -0.67
C ASN A 234 6.10 4.30 -0.97
N THR A 235 5.01 3.56 -0.75
CA THR A 235 4.93 2.12 -1.02
C THR A 235 4.41 1.85 -2.43
N SER A 236 5.09 0.95 -3.13
CA SER A 236 4.66 0.46 -4.45
C SER A 236 3.96 -0.90 -4.36
N MET A 237 3.17 -1.24 -5.38
CA MET A 237 2.64 -2.58 -5.54
C MET A 237 3.75 -3.65 -5.57
N TYR A 238 4.91 -3.33 -6.17
CA TYR A 238 6.05 -4.24 -6.24
C TYR A 238 6.68 -4.53 -4.87
N ALA A 239 6.63 -3.60 -3.91
CA ALA A 239 7.10 -3.85 -2.55
C ALA A 239 6.31 -5.01 -1.91
N VAL A 240 4.98 -5.00 -2.07
CA VAL A 240 4.10 -6.06 -1.57
C VAL A 240 4.28 -7.37 -2.37
N ASP A 241 4.46 -7.30 -3.69
CA ASP A 241 4.77 -8.49 -4.50
C ASP A 241 6.04 -9.21 -4.02
N LEU A 242 7.11 -8.45 -3.77
CA LEU A 242 8.38 -8.99 -3.27
C LEU A 242 8.22 -9.59 -1.88
N ALA A 243 7.60 -8.85 -0.96
CA ALA A 243 7.34 -9.32 0.41
C ALA A 243 6.55 -10.64 0.44
N LEU A 244 5.49 -10.76 -0.39
CA LEU A 244 4.70 -11.99 -0.48
C LEU A 244 5.52 -13.19 -0.95
N ARG A 245 6.35 -13.00 -1.98
CA ARG A 245 7.19 -14.07 -2.55
C ARG A 245 8.21 -14.60 -1.58
N GLU A 246 8.81 -13.73 -0.78
CA GLU A 246 9.88 -14.10 0.14
C GLU A 246 9.35 -14.67 1.47
N THR A 247 8.31 -14.05 2.03
CA THR A 247 7.74 -14.47 3.33
C THR A 247 6.82 -15.70 3.22
N GLY A 248 6.32 -16.00 2.02
CA GLY A 248 5.34 -17.07 1.81
C GLY A 248 3.94 -16.74 2.35
N MET A 249 3.67 -15.48 2.67
CA MET A 249 2.34 -15.01 3.09
C MET A 249 1.33 -15.04 1.95
N TYR A 250 0.04 -15.11 2.28
CA TYR A 250 -1.06 -14.94 1.32
C TYR A 250 -1.76 -13.61 1.60
N LEU A 251 -2.07 -12.86 0.55
CA LEU A 251 -2.89 -11.64 0.65
C LEU A 251 -4.26 -11.90 0.04
N TYR A 252 -5.30 -11.81 0.84
CA TYR A 252 -6.67 -11.83 0.36
C TYR A 252 -7.22 -10.41 0.40
N TYR A 253 -7.75 -9.91 -0.71
CA TYR A 253 -8.33 -8.58 -0.75
C TYR A 253 -9.83 -8.66 -1.07
N CYS A 254 -10.63 -7.86 -0.38
CA CYS A 254 -12.06 -7.76 -0.54
C CYS A 254 -12.39 -6.32 -0.95
N GLN A 255 -12.53 -6.11 -2.27
CA GLN A 255 -12.76 -4.80 -2.88
C GLN A 255 -13.84 -4.94 -3.98
N PRO A 256 -14.82 -4.03 -4.04
CA PRO A 256 -15.84 -4.04 -5.09
C PRO A 256 -15.24 -3.88 -6.49
N GLU A 257 -16.00 -4.21 -7.52
CA GLU A 257 -15.62 -3.86 -8.89
C GLU A 257 -15.58 -2.34 -9.05
N GLU A 258 -14.77 -1.82 -9.97
CA GLU A 258 -14.56 -0.38 -10.20
C GLU A 258 -15.88 0.42 -10.29
N GLU A 259 -16.88 -0.11 -10.99
CA GLU A 259 -18.21 0.52 -11.14
C GLU A 259 -19.03 0.61 -9.83
N ASN A 260 -18.60 -0.11 -8.79
CA ASN A 260 -19.27 -0.21 -7.48
C ASN A 260 -18.36 0.24 -6.31
N MET A 261 -17.16 0.76 -6.60
CA MET A 261 -16.33 1.42 -5.59
C MET A 261 -17.06 2.67 -5.05
N ALA A 262 -16.68 3.13 -3.85
CA ALA A 262 -17.19 4.40 -3.35
C ALA A 262 -16.85 5.52 -4.33
N GLU A 263 -17.73 6.54 -4.40
CA GLU A 263 -17.44 7.74 -5.17
C GLU A 263 -16.23 8.44 -4.54
N ILE A 264 -15.06 8.16 -5.09
CA ILE A 264 -13.87 9.00 -4.95
C ILE A 264 -14.23 10.33 -5.60
N GLU A 265 -13.85 11.46 -5.01
CA GLU A 265 -13.90 12.73 -5.73
C GLU A 265 -12.85 12.68 -6.86
N LEU A 266 -13.21 12.03 -7.97
CA LEU A 266 -12.34 11.76 -9.13
C LEU A 266 -11.78 13.06 -9.75
N LEU A 267 -12.44 14.19 -9.51
CA LEU A 267 -11.95 15.50 -9.96
C LEU A 267 -10.88 16.10 -9.03
N GLU A 268 -10.70 15.56 -7.82
CA GLU A 268 -9.74 16.05 -6.82
C GLU A 268 -8.60 15.03 -6.55
N CYS A 269 -8.86 13.71 -6.66
CA CYS A 269 -7.91 12.67 -6.22
C CYS A 269 -7.58 11.54 -7.23
N TYR A 270 -8.15 11.49 -8.45
CA TYR A 270 -7.69 10.55 -9.51
C TYR A 270 -8.37 10.82 -10.86
N SER A 271 -7.56 11.03 -11.92
CA SER A 271 -8.06 11.09 -13.29
C SER A 271 -7.38 10.05 -14.19
N PRO A 272 -8.15 9.16 -14.87
CA PRO A 272 -7.58 8.21 -15.83
C PRO A 272 -6.94 8.89 -17.04
N GLN A 273 -7.18 10.19 -17.26
CA GLN A 273 -6.52 10.95 -18.33
C GLN A 273 -5.12 11.45 -17.94
N VAL A 274 -4.83 11.50 -16.64
CA VAL A 274 -3.68 12.23 -16.08
C VAL A 274 -2.74 11.28 -15.35
N ASN A 275 -3.28 10.28 -14.65
CA ASN A 275 -2.51 9.38 -13.80
C ASN A 275 -3.10 7.95 -13.80
N THR A 276 -2.98 7.23 -14.92
CA THR A 276 -3.46 5.83 -15.02
C THR A 276 -2.75 4.87 -14.07
N LYS A 277 -1.55 5.23 -13.58
CA LYS A 277 -0.70 4.36 -12.77
C LYS A 277 -1.32 4.00 -11.42
N VAL A 278 -2.22 4.83 -10.88
CA VAL A 278 -3.02 4.49 -9.67
C VAL A 278 -3.81 3.21 -9.92
N LYS A 279 -4.56 3.15 -11.04
CA LYS A 279 -5.31 1.96 -11.43
C LYS A 279 -4.38 0.78 -11.76
N ASP A 280 -3.29 1.05 -12.47
CA ASP A 280 -2.31 0.01 -12.83
C ASP A 280 -1.55 -0.56 -11.62
N SER A 281 -1.72 0.05 -10.44
CA SER A 281 -1.11 -0.38 -9.17
C SER A 281 -2.12 -0.96 -8.20
N ASN A 282 -3.39 -1.14 -8.59
CA ASN A 282 -4.43 -1.67 -7.70
C ASN A 282 -4.30 -3.19 -7.46
N PHE A 283 -5.03 -3.71 -6.47
CA PHE A 283 -4.96 -5.12 -6.05
C PHE A 283 -5.26 -6.14 -7.14
N ASP A 284 -6.15 -5.83 -8.09
CA ASP A 284 -6.48 -6.72 -9.20
C ASP A 284 -5.30 -6.92 -10.16
N VAL A 285 -4.46 -5.89 -10.34
CA VAL A 285 -3.22 -6.00 -11.10
C VAL A 285 -2.18 -6.82 -10.33
N LEU A 286 -2.06 -6.61 -9.01
CA LEU A 286 -1.20 -7.43 -8.17
C LEU A 286 -1.61 -8.91 -8.20
N ALA A 287 -2.91 -9.20 -8.16
CA ALA A 287 -3.46 -10.56 -8.24
C ALA A 287 -3.14 -11.26 -9.57
N GLN A 288 -3.02 -10.52 -10.67
CA GLN A 288 -2.57 -11.06 -11.95
C GLN A 288 -1.07 -11.41 -11.95
N LYS A 289 -0.26 -10.67 -11.16
CA LYS A 289 1.20 -10.84 -11.07
C LYS A 289 1.63 -11.89 -10.04
N ASN A 290 0.86 -12.06 -8.97
CA ASN A 290 1.23 -12.89 -7.83
C ASN A 290 0.13 -13.88 -7.44
N GLY A 291 0.43 -15.18 -7.58
CA GLY A 291 -0.51 -16.27 -7.26
C GLY A 291 -0.82 -16.46 -5.77
N GLN A 292 -0.14 -15.74 -4.88
CA GLN A 292 -0.46 -15.69 -3.44
C GLN A 292 -1.52 -14.63 -3.12
N VAL A 293 -1.93 -13.83 -4.11
CA VAL A 293 -2.95 -12.79 -3.96
C VAL A 293 -4.28 -13.28 -4.51
N LYS A 294 -5.34 -13.16 -3.70
CA LYS A 294 -6.67 -13.67 -4.05
C LYS A 294 -7.74 -12.63 -3.74
N ARG A 295 -8.60 -12.36 -4.73
CA ARG A 295 -9.82 -11.59 -4.50
C ARG A 295 -10.86 -12.41 -3.75
N LEU A 296 -11.48 -11.81 -2.74
CA LEU A 296 -12.68 -12.29 -2.07
C LEU A 296 -13.92 -11.55 -2.61
N SER A 297 -15.09 -12.15 -2.46
CA SER A 297 -16.35 -11.54 -2.92
C SER A 297 -16.66 -10.26 -2.13
N TRP A 298 -17.29 -9.31 -2.82
CA TRP A 298 -17.93 -8.14 -2.24
C TRP A 298 -19.46 -8.29 -2.28
N PRO A 299 -20.20 -8.10 -1.17
CA PRO A 299 -19.72 -7.88 0.20
C PRO A 299 -18.89 -9.05 0.76
N PHE A 300 -18.04 -8.76 1.75
CA PHE A 300 -17.12 -9.72 2.36
C PHE A 300 -17.81 -11.04 2.78
N ASP A 301 -17.28 -12.17 2.33
CA ASP A 301 -17.73 -13.51 2.72
C ASP A 301 -16.57 -14.35 3.25
N GLN A 302 -16.53 -14.49 4.57
CA GLN A 302 -15.52 -15.26 5.29
C GLN A 302 -15.46 -16.75 4.90
N ARG A 303 -16.50 -17.32 4.27
CA ARG A 303 -16.52 -18.73 3.82
C ARG A 303 -15.49 -19.04 2.75
N GLU A 304 -15.05 -18.02 2.02
CA GLU A 304 -14.02 -18.14 0.99
C GLU A 304 -12.61 -18.33 1.57
N ILE A 305 -12.42 -18.04 2.86
CA ILE A 305 -11.24 -18.38 3.62
C ILE A 305 -11.36 -19.85 4.02
N GLN A 306 -10.57 -20.69 3.33
CA GLN A 306 -10.59 -22.14 3.53
C GLN A 306 -9.91 -22.52 4.84
N LEU A 307 -10.55 -23.41 5.59
CA LEU A 307 -10.00 -24.09 6.78
C LEU A 307 -9.83 -25.58 6.46
N LYS A 308 -8.81 -26.21 7.02
CA LYS A 308 -8.59 -27.66 6.88
C LYS A 308 -9.46 -28.38 7.90
N ASN A 309 -10.33 -29.28 7.44
CA ASN A 309 -11.12 -30.14 8.31
C ASN A 309 -10.23 -31.29 8.84
N LEU A 310 -9.64 -31.09 10.01
CA LEU A 310 -8.70 -31.99 10.65
C LEU A 310 -9.18 -32.39 12.05
N SER A 311 -8.81 -33.60 12.47
CA SER A 311 -9.09 -34.05 13.84
C SER A 311 -8.23 -33.28 14.85
N VAL A 312 -8.80 -33.04 16.03
CA VAL A 312 -8.11 -32.42 17.16
C VAL A 312 -6.99 -33.33 17.65
N ILE A 313 -5.82 -32.73 17.86
CA ILE A 313 -4.59 -33.41 18.29
C ILE A 313 -4.13 -32.99 19.68
N ASP A 314 -4.71 -31.92 20.23
CA ASP A 314 -4.45 -31.45 21.58
C ASP A 314 -5.69 -30.77 22.18
N SER A 315 -5.91 -30.99 23.47
CA SER A 315 -6.95 -30.34 24.26
C SER A 315 -6.45 -30.10 25.68
N LYS A 316 -6.49 -28.83 26.09
CA LYS A 316 -6.02 -28.36 27.39
C LYS A 316 -7.06 -27.40 27.98
N TYR A 317 -7.38 -27.64 29.25
CA TYR A 317 -8.20 -26.80 30.10
C TYR A 317 -7.30 -26.12 31.12
N TYR A 318 -7.24 -24.80 31.06
CA TYR A 318 -6.44 -23.99 31.95
C TYR A 318 -7.29 -23.46 33.08
N PHE A 319 -6.75 -23.47 34.28
CA PHE A 319 -7.36 -22.94 35.49
C PHE A 319 -6.40 -21.96 36.13
N ALA A 320 -6.88 -20.80 36.56
CA ALA A 320 -6.12 -19.84 37.35
C ALA A 320 -6.96 -19.34 38.53
N TRP A 321 -6.35 -19.31 39.72
CA TRP A 321 -7.03 -18.93 40.97
C TRP A 321 -6.02 -18.52 42.05
N ILE A 322 -6.55 -18.03 43.18
CA ILE A 322 -5.77 -17.72 44.38
C ILE A 322 -5.83 -18.88 45.37
N SER A 323 -4.67 -19.39 45.76
CA SER A 323 -4.53 -20.25 46.93
C SER A 323 -4.21 -19.41 48.17
N ASN A 324 -5.23 -19.11 48.98
CA ASN A 324 -5.06 -18.40 50.25
C ASN A 324 -5.23 -19.30 51.47
N TRP A 325 -4.14 -19.53 52.20
CA TRP A 325 -4.04 -20.30 53.43
C TRP A 325 -3.57 -19.45 54.62
N SER A 326 -3.62 -18.12 54.48
CA SER A 326 -3.05 -17.18 55.45
C SER A 326 -3.75 -17.15 56.81
N GLU A 327 -4.89 -17.83 56.95
CA GLU A 327 -5.56 -18.04 58.25
C GLU A 327 -4.84 -19.05 59.16
N TYR A 328 -3.92 -19.84 58.59
CA TYR A 328 -3.09 -20.80 59.33
C TYR A 328 -1.69 -20.22 59.54
N ASP A 329 -1.04 -20.59 60.65
CA ASP A 329 0.33 -20.16 60.93
C ASP A 329 1.36 -20.91 60.07
N PHE A 330 1.03 -22.12 59.61
CA PHE A 330 1.95 -22.98 58.85
C PHE A 330 1.21 -24.01 57.99
N VAL A 331 1.67 -24.18 56.75
CA VAL A 331 1.24 -25.25 55.82
C VAL A 331 2.48 -25.82 55.13
N SER A 332 2.72 -27.12 55.26
CA SER A 332 3.92 -27.77 54.70
C SER A 332 3.81 -27.97 53.19
N LYS A 333 2.65 -28.43 52.72
CA LYS A 333 2.31 -28.64 51.32
C LYS A 333 0.81 -28.53 51.12
N VAL A 334 0.42 -28.22 49.88
CA VAL A 334 -0.96 -28.18 49.42
C VAL A 334 -1.09 -29.13 48.24
N GLU A 335 -2.04 -30.05 48.32
CA GLU A 335 -2.44 -30.90 47.20
C GLU A 335 -3.66 -30.28 46.51
N VAL A 336 -3.51 -29.98 45.23
CA VAL A 336 -4.59 -29.50 44.36
C VAL A 336 -5.18 -30.69 43.63
N LYS A 337 -6.50 -30.83 43.68
CA LYS A 337 -7.24 -31.90 43.00
C LYS A 337 -8.27 -31.31 42.04
N ILE A 338 -8.20 -31.71 40.78
CA ILE A 338 -9.15 -31.37 39.73
C ILE A 338 -9.97 -32.61 39.42
N THR A 339 -11.28 -32.55 39.65
CA THR A 339 -12.20 -33.68 39.53
C THR A 339 -13.26 -33.38 38.48
N LEU A 340 -13.51 -34.31 37.56
CA LEU A 340 -14.63 -34.24 36.63
C LEU A 340 -15.94 -34.55 37.37
N THR A 341 -16.89 -33.62 37.35
CA THR A 341 -18.15 -33.75 38.12
C THR A 341 -19.00 -34.93 37.67
N ARG A 342 -18.93 -35.29 36.37
CA ARG A 342 -19.75 -36.34 35.76
C ARG A 342 -19.26 -37.77 36.04
N THR A 343 -17.95 -37.98 36.08
CA THR A 343 -17.36 -39.33 36.22
C THR A 343 -16.74 -39.55 37.59
N GLY A 344 -16.32 -38.48 38.27
CA GLY A 344 -15.56 -38.55 39.52
C GLY A 344 -14.07 -38.80 39.32
N ASP A 345 -13.62 -38.97 38.07
CA ASP A 345 -12.19 -39.10 37.75
C ASP A 345 -11.46 -37.80 38.07
N SER A 346 -10.21 -37.91 38.51
CA SER A 346 -9.47 -36.76 39.02
C SER A 346 -7.99 -36.82 38.72
N ALA A 347 -7.38 -35.66 38.54
CA ALA A 347 -5.95 -35.48 38.51
C ALA A 347 -5.52 -34.56 39.66
N SER A 348 -4.30 -34.73 40.16
CA SER A 348 -3.77 -33.88 41.22
C SER A 348 -2.32 -33.49 41.00
N PHE A 349 -1.92 -32.40 41.64
CA PHE A 349 -0.54 -31.98 41.78
C PHE A 349 -0.33 -31.39 43.17
N VAL A 350 0.94 -31.21 43.55
CA VAL A 350 1.31 -30.72 44.89
C VAL A 350 2.29 -29.57 44.73
N PHE A 351 2.11 -28.54 45.55
CA PHE A 351 3.10 -27.48 45.72
C PHE A 351 3.34 -27.20 47.21
N CYS A 352 4.47 -26.56 47.51
CA CYS A 352 4.84 -26.21 48.87
C CYS A 352 4.84 -24.67 49.02
N PRO A 353 3.91 -24.09 49.80
CA PRO A 353 3.71 -22.64 49.84
C PRO A 353 4.82 -21.89 50.59
N LEU A 354 5.45 -22.54 51.59
CA LEU A 354 6.44 -21.88 52.45
C LEU A 354 7.88 -22.26 52.08
N LYS A 355 8.16 -23.53 51.79
CA LYS A 355 9.50 -24.04 51.50
C LYS A 355 9.51 -25.01 50.34
N ASN A 356 10.44 -24.86 49.42
CA ASN A 356 10.67 -25.82 48.34
C ASN A 356 11.14 -27.18 48.90
N PRO A 357 11.03 -28.28 48.13
CA PRO A 357 11.44 -29.62 48.58
C PRO A 357 12.92 -29.73 49.01
N ASP A 358 13.78 -28.82 48.54
CA ASP A 358 15.19 -28.74 48.92
C ASP A 358 15.42 -27.97 50.25
N GLY A 359 14.36 -27.47 50.88
CA GLY A 359 14.39 -26.76 52.15
C GLY A 359 14.61 -25.25 52.04
N THR A 360 14.77 -24.71 50.82
CA THR A 360 14.85 -23.26 50.59
C THR A 360 13.47 -22.62 50.73
N ASP A 361 13.42 -21.33 51.07
CA ASP A 361 12.14 -20.61 51.14
C ASP A 361 11.48 -20.60 49.75
N ALA A 362 10.18 -20.81 49.69
CA ALA A 362 9.45 -20.86 48.42
C ALA A 362 9.30 -19.47 47.79
N ASN A 363 9.26 -18.43 48.63
CA ASN A 363 9.18 -17.04 48.21
C ASN A 363 10.59 -16.43 48.10
N GLN A 364 11.20 -16.58 46.92
CA GLN A 364 12.54 -16.05 46.67
C GLN A 364 12.47 -14.88 45.71
N TYR A 365 13.25 -13.87 46.03
CA TYR A 365 13.41 -12.67 45.25
C TYR A 365 14.88 -12.44 44.93
N SER A 366 15.13 -11.78 43.80
CA SER A 366 16.41 -11.20 43.45
C SER A 366 16.29 -9.69 43.46
N ASP A 367 17.24 -9.03 44.12
CA ASP A 367 17.34 -7.57 44.14
C ASP A 367 18.25 -7.09 43.00
N ASP A 368 18.01 -5.86 42.52
CA ASP A 368 18.86 -5.10 41.60
C ASP A 368 19.31 -5.85 40.33
N ILE A 369 18.38 -6.52 39.64
CA ILE A 369 18.68 -7.23 38.40
C ILE A 369 18.90 -6.21 37.27
N ASN A 370 20.12 -6.16 36.76
CA ASN A 370 20.48 -5.27 35.66
C ASN A 370 20.59 -6.05 34.35
N PHE A 371 19.89 -5.57 33.32
CA PHE A 371 20.10 -5.99 31.94
C PHE A 371 20.94 -4.95 31.21
N ILE A 372 21.97 -5.40 30.51
CA ILE A 372 22.73 -4.57 29.59
C ILE A 372 22.00 -4.59 28.25
N VAL A 373 21.43 -3.47 27.86
CA VAL A 373 20.76 -3.28 26.58
C VAL A 373 21.78 -2.75 25.55
N LYS A 374 21.85 -3.42 24.41
CA LYS A 374 22.67 -3.03 23.27
C LYS A 374 21.84 -3.08 22.00
N ASP A 375 22.22 -2.28 21.02
CA ASP A 375 21.70 -2.46 19.67
C ASP A 375 22.23 -3.76 19.03
N GLU A 376 21.69 -4.13 17.87
CA GLU A 376 22.09 -5.33 17.13
C GLU A 376 23.53 -5.27 16.58
N ALA A 377 24.18 -4.10 16.55
CA ALA A 377 25.60 -3.95 16.26
C ALA A 377 26.48 -4.10 17.52
N GLY A 378 25.87 -4.34 18.69
CA GLY A 378 26.56 -4.51 19.97
C GLY A 378 26.97 -3.20 20.63
N ARG A 379 26.45 -2.06 20.18
CA ARG A 379 26.74 -0.73 20.74
C ARG A 379 25.86 -0.50 21.95
N SER A 380 26.44 0.10 22.99
CA SER A 380 25.69 0.50 24.16
C SER A 380 24.81 1.70 23.85
N MET A 381 23.57 1.68 24.35
CA MET A 381 22.69 2.84 24.33
C MET A 381 23.25 3.90 25.28
N LEU A 382 23.37 5.15 24.83
CA LEU A 382 23.79 6.27 25.69
C LEU A 382 22.56 7.11 26.06
N GLY A 383 22.64 7.91 27.12
CA GLY A 383 21.52 8.75 27.55
C GLY A 383 20.52 7.98 28.41
N SER A 384 19.22 8.27 28.26
CA SER A 384 18.15 7.66 29.04
C SER A 384 16.89 7.57 28.21
N ASN A 385 16.02 6.60 28.50
CA ASN A 385 14.76 6.40 27.80
C ASN A 385 14.98 6.15 26.29
N ASN A 386 15.91 5.26 25.94
CA ASN A 386 16.05 4.78 24.57
C ASN A 386 14.98 3.70 24.30
N VAL A 387 14.76 2.83 25.29
CA VAL A 387 13.81 1.72 25.22
C VAL A 387 12.98 1.60 26.51
N ASP A 388 11.78 1.05 26.35
CA ASP A 388 10.92 0.59 27.43
C ASP A 388 10.79 -0.93 27.35
N ILE A 389 11.03 -1.63 28.47
CA ILE A 389 11.03 -3.09 28.55
C ILE A 389 9.96 -3.56 29.53
N TYR A 390 9.01 -4.34 29.05
CA TYR A 390 7.91 -4.93 29.81
C TYR A 390 8.15 -6.42 30.02
N PHE A 391 7.94 -6.90 31.26
CA PHE A 391 8.12 -8.31 31.62
C PHE A 391 6.79 -8.96 31.97
N TYR A 392 6.52 -10.09 31.32
CA TYR A 392 5.28 -10.84 31.41
C TYR A 392 5.50 -12.25 31.97
N LYS A 393 4.52 -12.75 32.73
CA LYS A 393 4.38 -14.18 33.00
C LYS A 393 3.45 -14.83 31.97
N VAL A 394 3.72 -16.10 31.67
CA VAL A 394 3.06 -16.82 30.57
C VAL A 394 2.54 -18.17 31.06
N MET A 395 1.22 -18.41 30.92
CA MET A 395 0.57 -19.64 31.35
C MET A 395 0.70 -20.75 30.31
N GLY A 396 1.74 -21.57 30.41
CA GLY A 396 1.88 -22.74 29.54
C GLY A 396 2.19 -22.35 28.09
N GLU A 397 1.24 -22.61 27.19
CA GLU A 397 1.26 -22.20 25.77
C GLU A 397 0.15 -21.17 25.47
N LEU A 398 -0.44 -20.57 26.52
CA LEU A 398 -1.27 -19.39 26.39
C LEU A 398 -0.38 -18.18 26.08
N ASP A 399 -1.00 -17.11 25.60
CA ASP A 399 -0.34 -15.83 25.37
C ASP A 399 0.08 -15.17 26.70
N ARG A 400 0.64 -13.98 26.64
CA ARG A 400 1.05 -13.14 27.78
C ARG A 400 -0.17 -12.80 28.64
N MET A 401 -0.28 -13.43 29.82
CA MET A 401 -1.49 -13.32 30.64
C MET A 401 -1.45 -12.15 31.62
N GLU A 402 -0.25 -11.72 32.06
CA GLU A 402 -0.13 -10.59 32.99
C GLU A 402 1.18 -9.84 32.76
N SER A 403 1.07 -8.51 32.56
CA SER A 403 2.19 -7.58 32.64
C SER A 403 2.44 -7.27 34.10
N ILE A 404 3.68 -7.47 34.55
CA ILE A 404 3.97 -7.41 35.99
C ILE A 404 4.85 -6.18 36.30
N THR A 405 5.63 -5.67 35.34
CA THR A 405 6.41 -4.43 35.49
C THR A 405 6.96 -3.95 34.13
N GLY A 406 7.26 -2.65 34.05
CA GLY A 406 8.02 -2.04 32.96
C GLY A 406 9.20 -1.23 33.53
N THR A 407 10.32 -1.18 32.80
CA THR A 407 11.48 -0.36 33.14
C THR A 407 12.09 0.23 31.86
N SER A 408 12.75 1.38 31.99
CA SER A 408 13.43 2.05 30.88
C SER A 408 14.94 2.04 31.09
N ASP A 409 15.72 2.08 30.02
CA ASP A 409 17.18 2.08 30.15
C ASP A 409 17.74 3.45 30.56
N THR A 410 18.86 3.42 31.28
CA THR A 410 19.76 4.57 31.45
C THR A 410 21.18 4.14 31.10
N ASN A 411 21.74 4.74 30.05
CA ASN A 411 22.99 4.35 29.41
C ASN A 411 23.06 2.85 29.10
N GLY A 412 21.97 2.31 28.54
CA GLY A 412 21.88 0.90 28.18
C GLY A 412 21.83 -0.04 29.39
N ILE A 413 21.49 0.46 30.57
CA ILE A 413 21.24 -0.35 31.76
C ILE A 413 19.76 -0.26 32.10
N ALA A 414 19.04 -1.36 31.92
CA ALA A 414 17.67 -1.52 32.38
C ALA A 414 17.70 -2.23 33.74
N ASN A 415 17.40 -1.48 34.80
CA ASN A 415 17.33 -2.04 36.15
C ASN A 415 15.90 -2.53 36.41
N LEU A 416 15.79 -3.81 36.67
CA LEU A 416 14.63 -4.41 37.29
C LEU A 416 14.89 -4.35 38.80
N ASP A 417 14.03 -3.65 39.52
CA ASP A 417 14.02 -3.60 40.98
C ASP A 417 13.89 -5.02 41.58
N ASN A 418 13.59 -5.12 42.87
CA ASN A 418 13.31 -6.39 43.52
C ASN A 418 12.25 -7.22 42.77
N ARG A 419 12.64 -8.43 42.33
CA ARG A 419 11.78 -9.31 41.52
C ARG A 419 11.80 -10.77 41.95
N GLN A 420 10.64 -11.41 41.85
CA GLN A 420 10.52 -12.84 42.11
C GLN A 420 11.39 -13.62 41.12
N ILE A 421 12.10 -14.64 41.61
CA ILE A 421 12.85 -15.58 40.77
C ILE A 421 11.90 -16.34 39.85
N GLY A 422 12.32 -16.55 38.61
CA GLY A 422 11.60 -17.38 37.64
C GLY A 422 11.74 -16.90 36.20
N LYS A 423 10.94 -17.51 35.34
CA LYS A 423 10.96 -17.27 33.90
C LYS A 423 9.98 -16.18 33.49
N TYR A 424 10.48 -15.20 32.72
CA TYR A 424 9.70 -14.09 32.20
C TYR A 424 9.89 -13.96 30.69
N TYR A 425 8.83 -13.57 30.00
CA TYR A 425 8.89 -13.12 28.61
C TYR A 425 9.01 -11.60 28.61
N TYR A 426 10.00 -11.04 27.94
CA TYR A 426 10.13 -9.60 27.81
C TYR A 426 9.70 -9.12 26.43
N ILE A 427 9.20 -7.89 26.39
CA ILE A 427 8.99 -7.12 25.18
C ILE A 427 9.65 -5.77 25.37
N LEU A 428 10.40 -5.37 24.37
CA LEU A 428 11.12 -4.13 24.29
C LEU A 428 10.49 -3.30 23.17
N TYR A 429 10.13 -2.07 23.50
CA TYR A 429 9.70 -1.05 22.56
C TYR A 429 10.69 0.12 22.62
N GLY A 430 10.77 0.92 21.54
CA GLY A 430 11.35 2.25 21.65
C GLY A 430 10.58 3.08 22.68
N SER A 431 11.29 3.95 23.42
CA SER A 431 10.67 4.64 24.54
C SER A 431 9.47 5.49 24.11
N GLY A 432 8.37 5.41 24.88
CA GLY A 432 7.09 6.02 24.56
C GLY A 432 6.23 5.21 23.59
N CYS A 433 6.66 4.00 23.17
CA CYS A 433 5.98 3.13 22.22
C CYS A 433 5.48 3.90 20.98
N PRO A 434 6.36 4.63 20.27
CA PRO A 434 5.91 5.52 19.21
C PRO A 434 5.35 4.69 18.03
N PRO A 435 4.28 5.17 17.38
CA PRO A 435 3.71 4.49 16.22
C PRO A 435 4.72 4.46 15.07
N ASP A 436 4.60 3.45 14.21
CA ASP A 436 5.41 3.36 13.01
C ASP A 436 5.00 4.44 12.00
N ARG A 437 5.98 5.11 11.40
CA ARG A 437 5.86 6.26 10.50
C ARG A 437 7.04 6.28 9.52
N TYR A 438 6.92 6.99 8.40
CA TYR A 438 8.04 7.14 7.45
C TYR A 438 9.25 7.86 8.02
N HIS A 439 9.07 8.70 9.05
CA HIS A 439 10.15 9.43 9.68
C HIS A 439 10.63 8.78 11.00
N ARG A 440 9.86 7.85 11.58
CA ARG A 440 10.12 7.33 12.93
C ARG A 440 11.25 6.30 12.91
N LEU A 441 12.24 6.53 13.77
CA LEU A 441 13.25 5.57 14.17
C LEU A 441 12.95 5.08 15.58
N HIS A 442 12.99 3.78 15.80
CA HIS A 442 12.84 3.18 17.12
C HIS A 442 13.34 1.73 17.11
N TYR A 443 13.39 1.14 18.30
CA TYR A 443 13.79 -0.24 18.52
C TYR A 443 12.61 -1.14 18.83
N THR A 444 12.85 -2.44 18.67
CA THR A 444 11.97 -3.52 19.12
C THR A 444 12.80 -4.69 19.64
N GLY A 445 12.18 -5.58 20.41
CA GLY A 445 12.80 -6.82 20.79
C GLY A 445 11.87 -7.67 21.63
N THR A 446 12.00 -8.98 21.53
CA THR A 446 11.27 -9.92 22.37
C THR A 446 12.17 -11.09 22.74
N GLY A 447 11.85 -11.76 23.84
CA GLY A 447 12.60 -12.93 24.23
C GLY A 447 12.28 -13.44 25.62
N TRP A 448 12.99 -14.49 26.02
CA TRP A 448 12.86 -15.09 27.35
C TRP A 448 14.06 -14.75 28.21
N VAL A 449 13.79 -14.39 29.47
CA VAL A 449 14.80 -14.25 30.52
C VAL A 449 14.44 -15.15 31.70
N GLU A 450 15.46 -15.67 32.37
CA GLU A 450 15.35 -16.37 33.64
C GLU A 450 15.98 -15.51 34.72
N ILE A 451 15.19 -15.06 35.69
CA ILE A 451 15.69 -14.32 36.87
C ILE A 451 16.11 -15.35 37.91
N GLY A 452 17.42 -15.47 38.15
CA GLY A 452 17.98 -16.28 39.23
C GLY A 452 18.21 -15.47 40.50
N PRO A 453 18.72 -16.09 41.59
CA PRO A 453 18.85 -15.44 42.90
C PRO A 453 19.84 -14.30 43.01
N LEU A 454 20.72 -14.14 42.02
CA LEU A 454 21.74 -13.09 42.00
C LEU A 454 21.78 -12.37 40.65
N ASN A 455 21.48 -13.07 39.55
CA ASN A 455 21.63 -12.58 38.19
C ASN A 455 20.49 -13.10 37.30
N ALA A 456 20.23 -12.43 36.17
CA ALA A 456 19.37 -12.94 35.11
C ALA A 456 20.15 -13.64 33.99
N THR A 457 19.49 -14.51 33.23
CA THR A 457 20.04 -15.15 32.02
C THR A 457 19.05 -15.01 30.85
N PRO A 458 19.45 -14.43 29.70
CA PRO A 458 20.72 -13.73 29.48
C PRO A 458 20.85 -12.45 30.33
N THR A 459 22.08 -11.97 30.53
CA THR A 459 22.37 -10.68 31.18
C THR A 459 22.30 -9.50 30.21
N GLU A 460 22.27 -9.78 28.91
CA GLU A 460 22.21 -8.79 27.85
C GLU A 460 20.91 -8.95 27.07
N ILE A 461 20.28 -7.84 26.72
CA ILE A 461 19.11 -7.77 25.84
C ILE A 461 19.53 -7.02 24.58
N THR A 462 19.30 -7.62 23.42
CA THR A 462 19.50 -6.97 22.14
C THR A 462 18.22 -6.25 21.75
N ALA A 463 18.34 -4.95 21.51
CA ALA A 463 17.34 -4.14 20.85
C ALA A 463 17.65 -4.16 19.36
N TYR A 464 16.63 -4.44 18.54
CA TYR A 464 16.74 -4.49 17.10
C TYR A 464 16.08 -3.25 16.49
N THR A 465 16.66 -2.67 15.46
CA THR A 465 15.97 -1.62 14.69
C THR A 465 14.65 -2.18 14.14
N TYR A 466 13.55 -1.50 14.40
CA TYR A 466 12.22 -1.90 13.94
C TYR A 466 12.01 -1.60 12.45
N GLY A 467 11.15 -2.35 11.76
CA GLY A 467 10.70 -2.02 10.41
C GLY A 467 11.65 -2.38 9.27
N LYS A 468 12.75 -3.11 9.54
CA LYS A 468 13.82 -3.38 8.55
C LYS A 468 13.28 -3.93 7.23
N SER A 469 12.54 -5.04 7.31
CA SER A 469 12.00 -5.70 6.13
C SER A 469 11.03 -4.81 5.37
N ALA A 470 10.15 -4.10 6.07
CA ALA A 470 9.20 -3.18 5.46
C ALA A 470 9.90 -2.08 4.65
N GLU A 471 10.91 -1.42 5.23
CA GLU A 471 11.65 -0.34 4.55
C GLU A 471 12.54 -0.83 3.41
N LEU A 472 13.12 -2.03 3.52
CA LEU A 472 13.87 -2.65 2.43
C LEU A 472 12.95 -3.04 1.27
N TYR A 473 11.78 -3.64 1.53
CA TYR A 473 10.82 -3.93 0.45
C TYR A 473 10.27 -2.68 -0.21
N LYS A 474 10.01 -1.60 0.54
CA LYS A 474 9.69 -0.28 -0.04
C LYS A 474 10.78 0.15 -1.02
N SER A 475 12.03 0.12 -0.59
CA SER A 475 13.19 0.49 -1.42
C SER A 475 13.27 -0.34 -2.70
N LEU A 476 13.21 -1.67 -2.57
CA LEU A 476 13.30 -2.60 -3.71
C LEU A 476 12.11 -2.47 -4.65
N GLY A 477 10.92 -2.24 -4.11
CA GLY A 477 9.72 -1.97 -4.89
C GLY A 477 9.84 -0.66 -5.69
N LEU A 478 10.36 0.41 -5.09
CA LEU A 478 10.63 1.67 -5.78
C LEU A 478 11.67 1.51 -6.90
N VAL A 479 12.70 0.69 -6.70
CA VAL A 479 13.65 0.34 -7.78
C VAL A 479 12.95 -0.41 -8.93
N LYS A 480 11.97 -1.27 -8.63
CA LYS A 480 11.14 -1.92 -9.65
C LYS A 480 10.22 -0.95 -10.39
N GLU A 481 9.68 0.06 -9.72
CA GLU A 481 8.92 1.11 -10.40
C GLU A 481 9.82 1.92 -11.33
N LEU A 482 11.02 2.29 -10.88
CA LEU A 482 12.04 2.96 -11.68
C LEU A 482 12.39 2.17 -12.97
N GLU A 483 12.60 0.86 -12.86
CA GLU A 483 12.87 -0.04 -14.00
C GLU A 483 11.73 -0.02 -15.04
N ASN A 484 10.49 0.17 -14.60
CA ASN A 484 9.29 0.11 -15.43
C ASN A 484 8.83 1.47 -15.99
N LEU A 485 9.56 2.57 -15.72
CA LEU A 485 9.24 3.88 -16.28
C LEU A 485 9.44 3.91 -17.81
N GLU A 486 8.50 4.53 -18.52
CA GLU A 486 8.52 4.68 -19.99
C GLU A 486 9.63 5.63 -20.47
N ILE A 487 10.18 6.44 -19.55
CA ILE A 487 11.33 7.33 -19.79
C ILE A 487 12.69 6.65 -19.48
N SER A 488 12.71 5.33 -19.24
CA SER A 488 13.92 4.60 -18.87
C SER A 488 15.02 4.69 -19.93
N THR A 489 16.25 4.96 -19.49
CA THR A 489 17.44 5.08 -20.33
C THR A 489 18.50 4.05 -19.91
N PRO A 490 19.54 3.79 -20.73
CA PRO A 490 20.67 2.95 -20.30
C PRO A 490 21.38 3.47 -19.04
N LYS A 491 21.35 4.78 -18.79
CA LYS A 491 21.96 5.39 -17.62
C LYS A 491 21.11 5.16 -16.37
N LEU A 492 19.78 5.30 -16.46
CA LEU A 492 18.87 4.93 -15.37
C LEU A 492 19.05 3.47 -14.92
N LYS A 493 19.17 2.54 -15.87
CA LYS A 493 19.44 1.12 -15.59
C LYS A 493 20.74 0.89 -14.81
N SER A 494 21.75 1.73 -15.03
CA SER A 494 23.00 1.63 -14.25
C SER A 494 22.82 2.08 -12.80
N TYR A 495 21.96 3.08 -12.55
CA TYR A 495 21.62 3.49 -11.18
C TYR A 495 20.73 2.48 -10.48
N GLU A 496 19.75 1.89 -11.17
CA GLU A 496 18.94 0.78 -10.63
C GLU A 496 19.85 -0.33 -10.08
N THR A 497 20.85 -0.74 -10.87
CA THR A 497 21.84 -1.75 -10.45
C THR A 497 22.63 -1.30 -9.23
N ALA A 498 23.15 -0.07 -9.23
CA ALA A 498 23.93 0.47 -8.12
C ALA A 498 23.11 0.62 -6.81
N ILE A 499 21.83 0.96 -6.93
CA ILE A 499 20.91 1.05 -5.80
C ILE A 499 20.65 -0.36 -5.25
N SER A 500 20.33 -1.34 -6.11
CA SER A 500 20.15 -2.73 -5.66
C SER A 500 21.39 -3.29 -4.98
N GLU A 501 22.59 -3.02 -5.49
CA GLU A 501 23.85 -3.43 -4.84
C GLU A 501 24.01 -2.82 -3.45
N TRP A 502 23.63 -1.54 -3.26
CA TRP A 502 23.68 -0.88 -1.96
C TRP A 502 22.65 -1.45 -0.98
N LEU A 503 21.42 -1.70 -1.43
CA LEU A 503 20.37 -2.28 -0.58
C LEU A 503 20.72 -3.71 -0.14
N ASN A 504 21.28 -4.52 -1.05
CA ASN A 504 21.75 -5.87 -0.70
C ASN A 504 22.91 -5.83 0.31
N ASP A 505 23.84 -4.88 0.17
CA ASP A 505 24.93 -4.68 1.14
C ASP A 505 24.38 -4.33 2.54
N LEU A 506 23.36 -3.46 2.62
CA LEU A 506 22.69 -3.11 3.87
C LEU A 506 21.95 -4.31 4.50
N GLU A 507 21.30 -5.12 3.68
CA GLU A 507 20.61 -6.33 4.14
C GLU A 507 21.60 -7.37 4.69
N GLU A 508 22.73 -7.59 4.01
CA GLU A 508 23.75 -8.57 4.40
C GLU A 508 24.58 -8.11 5.62
N ASN A 509 24.97 -6.83 5.66
CA ASN A 509 25.95 -6.30 6.63
C ASN A 509 25.32 -5.55 7.81
N GLY A 510 24.03 -5.24 7.74
CA GLY A 510 23.23 -4.78 8.87
C GLY A 510 22.58 -3.42 8.67
N LEU A 511 21.26 -3.39 8.84
CA LEU A 511 20.43 -2.18 8.83
C LEU A 511 20.21 -1.69 10.27
N VAL A 512 21.15 -0.95 10.86
CA VAL A 512 21.02 -0.35 12.20
C VAL A 512 20.46 1.09 12.07
N PRO A 513 20.23 1.87 13.15
CA PRO A 513 19.44 3.10 13.04
C PRO A 513 19.98 4.17 12.07
N VAL A 514 21.30 4.23 11.86
CA VAL A 514 21.92 5.20 10.93
C VAL A 514 21.59 4.83 9.48
N GLU A 515 21.76 3.56 9.12
CA GLU A 515 21.41 3.01 7.81
C GLU A 515 19.89 3.08 7.58
N MET A 516 19.10 2.82 8.62
CA MET A 516 17.64 2.94 8.56
C MET A 516 17.20 4.38 8.28
N GLU A 517 17.83 5.38 8.90
CA GLU A 517 17.57 6.79 8.56
C GLU A 517 17.91 7.08 7.09
N ALA A 518 19.05 6.58 6.60
CA ALA A 518 19.43 6.76 5.21
C ALA A 518 18.41 6.12 4.25
N VAL A 519 17.94 4.91 4.55
CA VAL A 519 16.92 4.20 3.77
C VAL A 519 15.58 4.93 3.80
N LYS A 520 15.11 5.39 4.95
CA LYS A 520 13.85 6.16 5.05
C LYS A 520 13.91 7.47 4.25
N ARG A 521 15.01 8.22 4.35
CA ARG A 521 15.21 9.44 3.53
C ARG A 521 15.27 9.12 2.03
N PHE A 522 15.97 8.04 1.68
CA PHE A 522 16.05 7.55 0.31
C PHE A 522 14.69 7.16 -0.26
N ASN A 523 13.89 6.38 0.48
CA ASN A 523 12.55 5.93 0.08
C ASN A 523 11.62 7.12 -0.20
N ASN A 524 11.57 8.09 0.71
CA ASN A 524 10.72 9.27 0.55
C ASN A 524 11.10 10.10 -0.69
N ALA A 525 12.39 10.36 -0.89
CA ALA A 525 12.85 11.10 -2.07
C ALA A 525 12.62 10.33 -3.38
N LEU A 526 12.97 9.05 -3.42
CA LEU A 526 12.81 8.24 -4.62
C LEU A 526 11.33 8.09 -5.00
N ALA A 527 10.44 7.91 -4.01
CA ALA A 527 9.00 7.89 -4.24
C ALA A 527 8.48 9.20 -4.85
N ALA A 528 8.86 10.35 -4.28
CA ALA A 528 8.47 11.66 -4.81
C ALA A 528 8.99 11.87 -6.25
N MET A 529 10.22 11.44 -6.51
CA MET A 529 10.82 11.45 -7.85
C MET A 529 10.04 10.56 -8.83
N ILE A 530 9.71 9.32 -8.46
CA ILE A 530 8.95 8.38 -9.29
C ILE A 530 7.55 8.92 -9.61
N ASN A 531 6.88 9.54 -8.63
CA ASN A 531 5.59 10.17 -8.84
C ASN A 531 5.69 11.31 -9.89
N CYS A 532 6.68 12.19 -9.78
CA CYS A 532 6.96 13.21 -10.81
C CYS A 532 7.25 12.57 -12.18
N ALA A 533 8.01 11.48 -12.22
CA ALA A 533 8.34 10.77 -13.44
C ALA A 533 7.12 10.11 -14.10
N ALA A 534 6.13 9.67 -13.31
CA ALA A 534 4.87 9.14 -13.83
C ALA A 534 4.11 10.20 -14.65
N TYR A 535 4.03 11.44 -14.14
CA TYR A 535 3.44 12.55 -14.90
C TYR A 535 4.27 12.90 -16.14
N ALA A 536 5.60 12.81 -16.07
CA ALA A 536 6.45 12.98 -17.25
C ALA A 536 6.23 11.88 -18.31
N CYS A 537 5.99 10.63 -17.89
CA CYS A 537 5.59 9.55 -18.79
C CYS A 537 4.23 9.85 -19.45
N ALA A 538 3.25 10.34 -18.67
CA ALA A 538 1.96 10.75 -19.21
C ALA A 538 2.09 11.90 -20.23
N VAL A 539 2.96 12.89 -19.96
CA VAL A 539 3.32 13.93 -20.94
C VAL A 539 3.91 13.30 -22.21
N GLN A 540 4.87 12.36 -22.07
CA GLN A 540 5.50 11.69 -23.21
C GLN A 540 4.47 10.99 -24.10
N SER A 541 3.59 10.17 -23.52
CA SER A 541 2.58 9.42 -24.28
C SER A 541 1.62 10.37 -25.00
N ARG A 542 1.03 11.32 -24.26
CA ARG A 542 -0.01 12.19 -24.82
C ARG A 542 0.54 13.22 -25.81
N ALA A 543 1.71 13.80 -25.54
CA ALA A 543 2.35 14.68 -26.51
C ALA A 543 2.75 13.93 -27.80
N SER A 544 3.10 12.65 -27.71
CA SER A 544 3.35 11.80 -28.89
C SER A 544 2.07 11.58 -29.69
N GLU A 545 0.97 11.23 -29.04
CA GLU A 545 -0.33 11.05 -29.69
C GLU A 545 -0.82 12.35 -30.36
N ASP A 546 -0.78 13.47 -29.64
CA ASP A 546 -1.23 14.76 -30.17
C ASP A 546 -0.32 15.25 -31.31
N THR A 547 1.00 15.07 -31.20
CA THR A 547 1.93 15.43 -32.28
C THR A 547 1.74 14.54 -33.51
N GLN A 548 1.54 13.23 -33.32
CA GLN A 548 1.23 12.32 -34.42
C GLN A 548 -0.07 12.74 -35.11
N HIS A 549 -1.11 13.07 -34.34
CA HIS A 549 -2.36 13.60 -34.89
C HIS A 549 -2.12 14.88 -35.71
N ILE A 550 -1.38 15.86 -35.18
CA ILE A 550 -1.05 17.10 -35.90
C ILE A 550 -0.40 16.80 -37.26
N VAL A 551 0.63 15.94 -37.28
CA VAL A 551 1.38 15.64 -38.52
C VAL A 551 0.52 14.86 -39.51
N GLU A 552 -0.18 13.81 -39.07
CA GLU A 552 -1.05 13.02 -39.93
C GLU A 552 -2.17 13.88 -40.53
N LYS A 553 -2.76 14.75 -39.72
CA LYS A 553 -3.82 15.64 -40.15
C LYS A 553 -3.32 16.72 -41.09
N ALA A 554 -2.18 17.34 -40.83
CA ALA A 554 -1.56 18.31 -41.74
C ALA A 554 -1.23 17.67 -43.10
N VAL A 555 -0.67 16.46 -43.11
CA VAL A 555 -0.43 15.69 -44.34
C VAL A 555 -1.75 15.44 -45.10
N ASN A 556 -2.81 15.09 -44.39
CA ASN A 556 -4.13 14.88 -45.00
C ASN A 556 -4.77 16.17 -45.51
N MET A 557 -4.58 17.31 -44.84
CA MET A 557 -5.02 18.62 -45.31
C MET A 557 -4.34 18.96 -46.64
N VAL A 558 -3.02 18.78 -46.72
CA VAL A 558 -2.25 18.98 -47.96
C VAL A 558 -2.74 18.04 -49.06
N ARG A 559 -2.90 16.74 -48.79
CA ARG A 559 -3.42 15.77 -49.77
C ARG A 559 -4.82 16.14 -50.26
N LYS A 560 -5.71 16.61 -49.37
CA LYS A 560 -7.07 17.00 -49.73
C LYS A 560 -7.09 18.27 -50.57
N ALA A 561 -6.27 19.26 -50.21
CA ALA A 561 -6.09 20.48 -51.00
C ALA A 561 -5.52 20.16 -52.39
N GLU A 562 -4.53 19.28 -52.48
CA GLU A 562 -3.97 18.80 -53.76
C GLU A 562 -5.03 18.07 -54.60
N GLU A 563 -5.87 17.20 -54.02
CA GLU A 563 -6.97 16.53 -54.73
C GLU A 563 -7.97 17.55 -55.33
N VAL A 564 -8.34 18.56 -54.55
CA VAL A 564 -9.21 19.65 -55.01
C VAL A 564 -8.54 20.45 -56.12
N VAL A 565 -7.24 20.72 -56.00
CA VAL A 565 -6.45 21.41 -57.03
C VAL A 565 -6.32 20.59 -58.30
N GLU A 566 -6.08 19.28 -58.24
CA GLU A 566 -6.04 18.41 -59.42
C GLU A 566 -7.38 18.41 -60.16
N LYS A 567 -8.50 18.36 -59.42
CA LYS A 567 -9.86 18.48 -59.98
C LYS A 567 -10.05 19.84 -60.65
N LEU A 568 -9.64 20.93 -60.01
CA LEU A 568 -9.69 22.29 -60.58
C LEU A 568 -8.83 22.44 -61.84
N GLU A 569 -7.59 21.94 -61.82
CA GLU A 569 -6.67 21.96 -62.97
C GLU A 569 -7.23 21.15 -64.14
N SER A 570 -7.81 19.97 -63.87
CA SER A 570 -8.43 19.12 -64.90
C SER A 570 -9.63 19.78 -65.58
N ALA A 571 -10.38 20.61 -64.84
CA ALA A 571 -11.53 21.34 -65.34
C ALA A 571 -11.17 22.73 -65.92
N LYS A 572 -9.90 23.17 -65.82
CA LYS A 572 -9.45 24.50 -66.25
C LYS A 572 -9.84 24.82 -67.69
N HIS A 573 -9.70 23.87 -68.62
CA HIS A 573 -10.08 24.08 -70.03
C HIS A 573 -11.58 24.28 -70.22
N VAL A 574 -12.42 23.53 -69.48
CA VAL A 574 -13.88 23.67 -69.51
C VAL A 574 -14.29 25.03 -68.92
N ILE A 575 -13.68 25.41 -67.80
CA ILE A 575 -13.89 26.73 -67.16
C ILE A 575 -13.53 27.86 -68.13
N LEU A 576 -12.40 27.76 -68.83
CA LEU A 576 -11.97 28.74 -69.84
C LEU A 576 -12.89 28.78 -71.07
N GLU A 577 -13.37 27.63 -71.54
CA GLU A 577 -14.32 27.56 -72.65
C GLU A 577 -15.66 28.22 -72.29
N ILE A 578 -16.13 28.02 -71.05
CA ILE A 578 -17.33 28.68 -70.50
C ILE A 578 -17.13 30.19 -70.45
N VAL A 579 -16.01 30.67 -69.91
CA VAL A 579 -15.68 32.10 -69.79
C VAL A 579 -15.62 32.74 -71.17
N ASN A 580 -14.93 32.12 -72.13
CA ASN A 580 -14.84 32.62 -73.50
C ASN A 580 -16.20 32.61 -74.20
N THR A 581 -17.00 31.54 -74.04
CA THR A 581 -18.37 31.48 -74.59
C THR A 581 -19.28 32.53 -73.96
N PHE A 582 -19.12 32.83 -72.67
CA PHE A 582 -19.92 33.83 -71.96
C PHE A 582 -19.50 35.26 -72.33
N ILE A 583 -18.20 35.52 -72.48
CA ILE A 583 -17.67 36.78 -73.02
C ILE A 583 -18.15 36.98 -74.47
N ASP A 584 -18.17 35.92 -75.29
CA ASP A 584 -18.70 35.97 -76.66
C ASP A 584 -20.22 36.19 -76.72
N VAL A 585 -20.98 35.72 -75.71
CA VAL A 585 -22.45 35.93 -75.62
C VAL A 585 -22.81 37.31 -75.05
N ILE A 586 -21.94 37.94 -74.24
CA ILE A 586 -22.24 39.19 -73.49
C ILE A 586 -21.47 40.42 -73.99
N THR A 587 -20.54 40.30 -74.95
CA THR A 587 -19.85 41.43 -75.61
C THR A 587 -20.76 42.39 -76.40
N GLY A 588 -22.09 42.28 -76.27
CA GLY A 588 -23.04 43.32 -76.66
C GLY A 588 -23.27 44.45 -75.66
N ASN A 589 -22.99 44.32 -74.35
CA ASN A 589 -23.07 45.44 -73.37
C ASN A 589 -22.69 45.02 -71.94
N TRP A 590 -21.44 45.19 -71.54
CA TRP A 590 -21.11 45.54 -70.14
C TRP A 590 -19.73 46.19 -70.04
N SER A 591 -19.70 47.52 -70.06
CA SER A 591 -18.57 48.31 -69.59
C SER A 591 -18.90 48.80 -68.18
N GLY A 592 -18.37 48.12 -67.16
CA GLY A 592 -18.41 48.62 -65.79
C GLY A 592 -18.65 47.52 -64.76
N ILE A 593 -17.68 47.41 -63.86
CA ILE A 593 -17.67 46.61 -62.61
C ILE A 593 -17.20 45.15 -62.79
N ALA A 594 -15.89 44.98 -62.98
CA ALA A 594 -15.02 43.99 -62.30
C ALA A 594 -13.62 43.99 -62.96
N ALA A 595 -12.91 45.12 -62.87
CA ALA A 595 -11.45 45.11 -62.97
C ALA A 595 -10.96 44.63 -61.59
N ASN A 596 -10.28 43.49 -61.43
CA ASN A 596 -8.92 43.26 -61.91
C ASN A 596 -8.47 41.78 -61.80
N VAL A 597 -9.37 40.79 -61.70
CA VAL A 597 -8.97 39.36 -61.60
C VAL A 597 -9.89 38.46 -62.42
N THR A 598 -9.37 37.70 -63.40
CA THR A 598 -10.13 36.70 -64.16
C THR A 598 -10.33 35.42 -63.33
N ILE A 599 -11.37 34.61 -63.60
CA ILE A 599 -11.55 33.32 -62.91
C ILE A 599 -10.33 32.40 -63.11
N GLU A 600 -9.67 32.49 -64.26
CA GLU A 600 -8.38 31.83 -64.51
C GLU A 600 -7.32 32.25 -63.49
N GLN A 601 -7.19 33.55 -63.22
CA GLN A 601 -6.28 34.07 -62.21
C GLN A 601 -6.68 33.66 -60.78
N LEU A 602 -7.97 33.48 -60.48
CA LEU A 602 -8.42 32.95 -59.18
C LEU A 602 -8.08 31.46 -59.03
N VAL A 603 -8.31 30.66 -60.06
CA VAL A 603 -7.92 29.23 -60.07
C VAL A 603 -6.40 29.09 -59.96
N ASP A 604 -5.64 29.82 -60.78
CA ASP A 604 -4.17 29.79 -60.73
C ASP A 604 -3.63 30.26 -59.37
N ARG A 605 -4.31 31.21 -58.71
CA ARG A 605 -3.95 31.64 -57.37
C ARG A 605 -4.14 30.53 -56.33
N VAL A 606 -5.25 29.79 -56.36
CA VAL A 606 -5.48 28.65 -55.45
C VAL A 606 -4.50 27.52 -55.73
N VAL A 607 -4.26 27.21 -57.01
CA VAL A 607 -3.32 26.17 -57.44
C VAL A 607 -1.89 26.48 -56.95
N ASN A 608 -1.40 27.69 -57.21
CA ASN A 608 -0.06 28.11 -56.78
C ASN A 608 0.04 28.16 -55.26
N TYR A 609 -1.02 28.63 -54.58
CA TYR A 609 -1.07 28.63 -53.12
C TYR A 609 -0.89 27.22 -52.53
N VAL A 610 -1.65 26.24 -53.01
CA VAL A 610 -1.55 24.85 -52.53
C VAL A 610 -0.17 24.24 -52.79
N LYS A 611 0.45 24.56 -53.94
CA LYS A 611 1.76 24.00 -54.33
C LYS A 611 2.93 24.64 -53.56
N ASP A 612 2.88 25.96 -53.36
CA ASP A 612 4.06 26.73 -52.94
C ASP A 612 3.94 27.32 -51.52
N GLU A 613 2.73 27.62 -51.04
CA GLU A 613 2.51 28.44 -49.83
C GLU A 613 1.73 27.72 -48.71
N LEU A 614 0.83 26.77 -49.02
CA LEU A 614 -0.07 26.14 -48.05
C LEU A 614 0.67 25.50 -46.87
N VAL A 615 1.75 24.75 -47.13
CA VAL A 615 2.54 24.14 -46.05
C VAL A 615 3.15 25.20 -45.15
N ASN A 616 3.64 26.32 -45.70
CA ASN A 616 4.21 27.40 -44.90
C ASN A 616 3.18 28.04 -43.99
N ASP A 617 1.96 28.27 -44.50
CA ASP A 617 0.88 28.88 -43.72
C ASP A 617 0.35 27.92 -42.64
N ILE A 618 0.23 26.62 -42.94
CA ILE A 618 -0.08 25.60 -41.93
C ILE A 618 0.98 25.62 -40.82
N MET A 619 2.26 25.57 -41.20
CA MET A 619 3.35 25.61 -40.22
C MET A 619 3.33 26.91 -39.43
N LYS A 620 3.08 28.05 -40.06
CA LYS A 620 2.98 29.34 -39.36
C LYS A 620 1.87 29.34 -38.32
N ALA A 621 0.70 28.80 -38.63
CA ALA A 621 -0.41 28.72 -37.68
C ALA A 621 -0.08 27.78 -36.50
N VAL A 622 0.59 26.66 -36.76
CA VAL A 622 1.09 25.73 -35.72
C VAL A 622 2.14 26.43 -34.85
N GLU A 623 3.11 27.13 -35.45
CA GLU A 623 4.14 27.87 -34.72
C GLU A 623 3.54 28.95 -33.82
N GLU A 624 2.60 29.73 -34.35
CA GLU A 624 1.89 30.75 -33.57
C GLU A 624 1.25 30.13 -32.34
N LYS A 625 0.57 28.97 -32.48
CA LYS A 625 -0.02 28.26 -31.34
C LYS A 625 1.00 27.72 -30.35
N LEU A 626 2.12 27.18 -30.81
CA LEU A 626 3.20 26.72 -29.93
C LEU A 626 3.77 27.88 -29.09
N THR A 627 3.88 29.09 -29.66
CA THR A 627 4.41 30.26 -28.96
C THR A 627 3.48 30.89 -27.92
N GLU A 628 2.18 30.56 -27.92
CA GLU A 628 1.23 31.14 -26.96
C GLU A 628 1.52 30.71 -25.52
N VAL A 629 2.10 29.51 -25.33
CA VAL A 629 2.24 28.87 -24.01
C VAL A 629 3.70 28.56 -23.66
N ILE A 630 4.50 28.10 -24.63
CA ILE A 630 5.86 27.63 -24.37
C ILE A 630 6.77 28.80 -23.97
N ARG A 631 7.42 28.70 -22.81
CA ARG A 631 8.35 29.75 -22.35
C ARG A 631 9.64 29.85 -23.19
N ASP A 632 10.15 28.72 -23.67
CA ASP A 632 11.40 28.63 -24.46
C ASP A 632 11.13 28.00 -25.85
N PRO A 633 10.45 28.72 -26.78
CA PRO A 633 9.91 28.13 -27.99
C PRO A 633 10.97 27.84 -29.06
N GLU A 634 12.08 28.58 -29.11
CA GLU A 634 13.06 28.52 -30.21
C GLU A 634 13.62 27.12 -30.49
N ALA A 635 13.90 26.32 -29.45
CA ALA A 635 14.41 24.96 -29.64
C ALA A 635 13.36 24.03 -30.27
N ILE A 636 12.11 24.15 -29.82
CA ILE A 636 10.98 23.35 -30.31
C ILE A 636 10.62 23.79 -31.73
N LEU A 637 10.45 25.10 -31.95
CA LEU A 637 10.17 25.66 -33.26
C LEU A 637 11.26 25.34 -34.28
N GLY A 638 12.54 25.39 -33.87
CA GLY A 638 13.66 25.00 -34.73
C GLY A 638 13.55 23.57 -35.22
N TYR A 639 13.14 22.63 -34.36
CA TYR A 639 12.90 21.25 -34.74
C TYR A 639 11.65 21.10 -35.62
N PHE A 640 10.55 21.78 -35.29
CA PHE A 640 9.32 21.79 -36.09
C PHE A 640 9.58 22.25 -37.54
N ARG A 641 10.33 23.34 -37.72
CA ARG A 641 10.73 23.85 -39.04
C ARG A 641 11.61 22.89 -39.82
N THR A 642 12.56 22.25 -39.14
CA THR A 642 13.55 21.43 -39.83
C THR A 642 12.99 20.06 -40.20
N ASN A 643 12.22 19.45 -39.31
CA ASN A 643 11.82 18.04 -39.45
C ASN A 643 10.34 17.90 -39.78
N ILE A 644 9.44 18.49 -38.98
CA ILE A 644 7.98 18.31 -39.16
C ILE A 644 7.51 18.92 -40.48
N GLU A 645 7.99 20.11 -40.84
CA GLU A 645 7.71 20.70 -42.15
C GLU A 645 8.16 19.78 -43.29
N GLU A 646 9.37 19.20 -43.18
CA GLU A 646 9.89 18.27 -44.17
C GLU A 646 9.02 17.00 -44.27
N TRP A 647 8.58 16.44 -43.14
CA TRP A 647 7.70 15.27 -43.10
C TRP A 647 6.35 15.56 -43.80
N ILE A 648 5.78 16.74 -43.57
CA ILE A 648 4.54 17.17 -44.21
C ILE A 648 4.74 17.33 -45.73
N ARG A 649 5.84 17.97 -46.16
CA ARG A 649 6.18 18.15 -47.58
C ARG A 649 6.42 16.82 -48.28
N GLN A 650 7.12 15.90 -47.62
CA GLN A 650 7.40 14.56 -48.15
C GLN A 650 6.16 13.64 -48.12
N LYS A 651 5.09 14.03 -47.41
CA LYS A 651 3.84 13.27 -47.28
C LYS A 651 4.10 11.84 -46.81
N ILE A 652 4.99 11.70 -45.82
CA ILE A 652 5.43 10.41 -45.28
C ILE A 652 4.24 9.57 -44.77
N GLY A 653 4.45 8.25 -44.69
CA GLY A 653 3.41 7.31 -44.28
C GLY A 653 3.15 7.33 -42.76
N PRO A 654 1.97 6.90 -42.28
CA PRO A 654 1.61 6.93 -40.86
C PRO A 654 2.61 6.22 -39.93
N GLN A 655 3.15 5.07 -40.36
CA GLN A 655 4.15 4.35 -39.56
C GLN A 655 5.42 5.19 -39.36
N GLN A 656 5.90 5.85 -40.41
CA GLN A 656 7.10 6.66 -40.33
C GLN A 656 6.86 7.96 -39.55
N ILE A 657 5.63 8.50 -39.58
CA ILE A 657 5.22 9.61 -38.70
C ILE A 657 5.33 9.17 -37.25
N SER A 658 4.75 8.02 -36.89
CA SER A 658 4.76 7.52 -35.52
C SER A 658 6.19 7.30 -35.00
N GLU A 659 7.07 6.66 -35.79
CA GLU A 659 8.48 6.44 -35.42
C GLU A 659 9.23 7.77 -35.22
N ASN A 660 9.07 8.72 -36.13
CA ASN A 660 9.74 10.02 -36.07
C ASN A 660 9.21 10.91 -34.92
N VAL A 661 7.91 10.89 -34.66
CA VAL A 661 7.28 11.64 -33.57
C VAL A 661 7.71 11.07 -32.22
N GLN A 662 7.77 9.75 -32.09
CA GLN A 662 8.22 9.12 -30.85
C GLN A 662 9.67 9.53 -30.53
N ASP A 663 10.56 9.52 -31.52
CA ASP A 663 11.94 9.97 -31.36
C ASP A 663 12.01 11.44 -30.93
N PHE A 664 11.26 12.31 -31.61
CA PHE A 664 11.19 13.74 -31.27
C PHE A 664 10.71 13.98 -29.84
N VAL A 665 9.54 13.44 -29.48
CA VAL A 665 8.95 13.70 -28.16
C VAL A 665 9.83 13.12 -27.05
N SER A 666 10.31 11.89 -27.20
CA SER A 666 11.12 11.23 -26.17
C SER A 666 12.48 11.91 -25.98
N ASN A 667 13.21 12.17 -27.07
CA ASN A 667 14.60 12.64 -26.99
C ASN A 667 14.74 14.15 -26.95
N GLU A 668 13.94 14.90 -27.71
CA GLU A 668 14.09 16.34 -27.84
C GLU A 668 13.26 17.11 -26.83
N LEU A 669 12.10 16.58 -26.42
CA LEU A 669 11.21 17.23 -25.46
C LEU A 669 11.42 16.67 -24.05
N VAL A 670 11.10 15.39 -23.84
CA VAL A 670 11.05 14.80 -22.49
C VAL A 670 12.44 14.62 -21.90
N TYR A 671 13.37 14.01 -22.64
CA TYR A 671 14.72 13.74 -22.12
C TYR A 671 15.46 15.02 -21.71
N LYS A 672 15.47 16.03 -22.59
CA LYS A 672 16.18 17.29 -22.35
C LYS A 672 15.55 18.15 -21.27
N ARG A 673 14.22 18.11 -21.12
CA ARG A 673 13.50 18.98 -20.17
C ARG A 673 13.25 18.33 -18.82
N PHE A 674 13.33 17.00 -18.70
CA PHE A 674 13.04 16.28 -17.45
C PHE A 674 14.02 15.14 -17.17
N THR A 675 14.12 14.15 -18.06
CA THR A 675 14.83 12.87 -17.74
C THR A 675 16.30 13.07 -17.39
N LEU A 676 17.00 13.96 -18.10
CA LEU A 676 18.40 14.29 -17.80
C LEU A 676 18.56 14.76 -16.34
N GLN A 677 17.65 15.63 -15.91
CA GLN A 677 17.71 16.19 -14.57
C GLN A 677 17.33 15.16 -13.51
N PHE A 678 16.35 14.30 -13.82
CA PHE A 678 15.96 13.19 -12.97
C PHE A 678 17.13 12.22 -12.74
N GLU A 679 17.89 11.87 -13.79
CA GLU A 679 19.10 11.05 -13.69
C GLU A 679 20.15 11.65 -12.76
N GLU A 680 20.42 12.96 -12.87
CA GLU A 680 21.38 13.65 -12.02
C GLU A 680 20.96 13.66 -10.54
N GLN A 681 19.67 13.84 -10.26
CA GLN A 681 19.16 13.86 -8.90
C GLN A 681 19.12 12.46 -8.28
N LEU A 682 18.90 11.43 -9.10
CA LEU A 682 18.95 10.04 -8.64
C LEU A 682 20.37 9.65 -8.21
N GLU A 683 21.37 10.03 -9.00
CA GLU A 683 22.79 9.86 -8.63
C GLU A 683 23.11 10.57 -7.32
N LYS A 684 22.70 11.85 -7.23
CA LYS A 684 22.93 12.68 -6.05
C LYS A 684 22.28 12.09 -4.80
N LEU A 685 21.04 11.60 -4.91
CA LEU A 685 20.33 10.95 -3.83
C LEU A 685 21.12 9.74 -3.31
N LEU A 686 21.55 8.84 -4.20
CA LEU A 686 22.34 7.66 -3.82
C LEU A 686 23.67 8.03 -3.16
N VAL A 687 24.37 9.05 -3.69
CA VAL A 687 25.62 9.56 -3.11
C VAL A 687 25.38 10.12 -1.71
N TYR A 688 24.35 10.95 -1.52
CA TYR A 688 24.00 11.50 -0.22
C TYR A 688 23.66 10.41 0.79
N SER A 689 22.88 9.39 0.41
CA SER A 689 22.52 8.30 1.31
C SER A 689 23.75 7.51 1.77
N ARG A 690 24.67 7.17 0.87
CA ARG A 690 25.91 6.45 1.22
C ARG A 690 26.83 7.31 2.08
N GLN A 691 27.06 8.56 1.68
CA GLN A 691 27.90 9.48 2.45
C GLN A 691 27.32 9.76 3.84
N PHE A 692 25.99 9.86 3.97
CA PHE A 692 25.34 10.03 5.25
C PHE A 692 25.64 8.89 6.21
N VAL A 693 25.58 7.63 5.75
CA VAL A 693 25.95 6.46 6.57
C VAL A 693 27.43 6.54 6.97
N GLU A 694 28.32 6.75 6.00
CA GLU A 694 29.78 6.82 6.24
C GLU A 694 30.16 7.90 7.27
N GLU A 695 29.56 9.09 7.19
CA GLU A 695 29.88 10.22 8.07
C GLU A 695 29.35 10.05 9.51
N ASN A 696 28.40 9.13 9.72
CA ASN A 696 27.64 9.02 10.96
C ASN A 696 27.73 7.66 11.65
N TYR A 697 28.35 6.67 11.01
CA TYR A 697 28.41 5.28 11.48
C TYR A 697 28.79 5.13 12.96
N ASP A 698 29.79 5.87 13.47
CA ASP A 698 30.30 5.75 14.84
C ASP A 698 29.69 6.76 15.84
N LYS A 699 28.69 7.56 15.44
CA LYS A 699 28.12 8.59 16.30
C LYS A 699 27.00 8.03 17.19
N TYR A 700 26.84 8.65 18.35
CA TYR A 700 25.64 8.45 19.16
C TYR A 700 24.40 8.94 18.39
N TRP A 701 23.35 8.12 18.41
CA TRP A 701 22.12 8.35 17.64
C TRP A 701 20.92 8.50 18.57
N ASN A 702 20.50 9.74 18.85
CA ASN A 702 19.28 10.00 19.61
C ASN A 702 18.06 9.84 18.68
N LEU A 703 17.40 8.68 18.73
CA LEU A 703 16.37 8.32 17.76
C LEU A 703 15.19 9.30 17.69
N ASP A 704 14.76 9.89 18.81
CA ASP A 704 13.66 10.86 18.81
C ASP A 704 14.06 12.17 18.11
N GLU A 705 15.25 12.69 18.41
CA GLU A 705 15.78 13.88 17.74
C GLU A 705 15.98 13.63 16.24
N ARG A 706 16.52 12.47 15.89
CA ARG A 706 16.71 12.07 14.49
C ARG A 706 15.40 11.92 13.74
N SER A 707 14.39 11.30 14.36
CA SER A 707 13.05 11.14 13.78
C SER A 707 12.43 12.50 13.44
N LYS A 708 12.54 13.49 14.33
CA LYS A 708 12.06 14.86 14.10
C LYS A 708 12.76 15.56 12.94
N LEU A 709 14.06 15.32 12.75
CA LEU A 709 14.79 15.90 11.62
C LEU A 709 14.33 15.28 10.28
N ILE A 710 14.02 13.98 10.26
CA ILE A 710 13.45 13.33 9.08
C ILE A 710 12.04 13.88 8.81
N GLU A 711 11.21 13.98 9.86
CA GLU A 711 9.85 14.54 9.81
C GLU A 711 9.85 15.94 9.19
N THR A 712 10.64 16.87 9.75
CA THR A 712 10.75 18.24 9.21
C THR A 712 11.24 18.26 7.76
N SER A 713 12.20 17.40 7.40
CA SER A 713 12.68 17.32 6.01
C SER A 713 11.60 16.81 5.05
N LEU A 714 10.79 15.85 5.50
CA LEU A 714 9.69 15.26 4.74
C LEU A 714 8.54 16.26 4.56
N GLU A 715 8.11 16.92 5.64
CA GLU A 715 7.09 17.96 5.62
C GLU A 715 7.47 19.11 4.67
N GLU A 716 8.69 19.65 4.79
CA GLU A 716 9.13 20.74 3.91
C GLU A 716 9.23 20.31 2.45
N MET A 717 9.73 19.10 2.15
CA MET A 717 9.74 18.59 0.77
C MET A 717 8.31 18.47 0.24
N ARG A 718 7.41 17.91 1.02
CA ARG A 718 6.02 17.67 0.65
C ARG A 718 5.30 18.98 0.33
N ASP A 719 5.28 19.90 1.28
CA ASP A 719 4.55 21.17 1.17
C ASP A 719 5.11 22.03 0.03
N ASN A 720 6.44 22.07 -0.13
CA ASN A 720 7.06 22.93 -1.14
C ASN A 720 7.07 22.32 -2.54
N LEU A 721 7.13 20.99 -2.67
CA LEU A 721 7.42 20.32 -3.95
C LEU A 721 6.34 19.35 -4.43
N MET A 722 5.40 18.92 -3.59
CA MET A 722 4.45 17.85 -3.95
C MET A 722 2.97 18.21 -3.77
N GLU A 723 2.63 19.15 -2.88
CA GLU A 723 1.24 19.51 -2.50
C GLU A 723 0.30 19.72 -3.71
N ASP A 724 0.70 20.53 -4.69
CA ASP A 724 -0.11 20.91 -5.87
C ASP A 724 0.21 20.09 -7.14
N LEU A 725 0.99 19.00 -7.01
CA LEU A 725 1.52 18.26 -8.15
C LEU A 725 0.40 17.69 -9.04
N PHE A 726 -0.63 17.11 -8.42
CA PHE A 726 -1.77 16.56 -9.15
C PHE A 726 -2.55 17.65 -9.87
N GLU A 727 -2.92 18.74 -9.19
CA GLU A 727 -3.70 19.83 -9.77
C GLU A 727 -3.01 20.46 -10.99
N LEU A 728 -1.70 20.74 -10.88
CA LEU A 728 -0.91 21.29 -11.98
C LEU A 728 -0.85 20.33 -13.16
N SER A 729 -0.62 19.04 -12.88
CA SER A 729 -0.55 18.01 -13.92
C SER A 729 -1.91 17.79 -14.58
N TYR A 730 -2.99 17.81 -13.81
CA TYR A 730 -4.35 17.69 -14.31
C TYR A 730 -4.67 18.82 -15.28
N LYS A 731 -4.36 20.06 -14.91
CA LYS A 731 -4.58 21.24 -15.75
C LYS A 731 -3.79 21.18 -17.07
N ALA A 732 -2.55 20.70 -17.03
CA ALA A 732 -1.69 20.63 -18.21
C ALA A 732 -2.05 19.47 -19.15
N LEU A 733 -2.46 18.34 -18.58
CA LEU A 733 -2.70 17.12 -19.34
C LEU A 733 -4.12 17.06 -19.92
N THR A 734 -5.14 17.59 -19.23
CA THR A 734 -6.55 17.50 -19.68
C THR A 734 -6.79 18.10 -21.08
N ASP A 735 -7.65 17.47 -21.87
CA ASP A 735 -8.03 17.95 -23.21
C ASP A 735 -8.73 19.32 -23.14
N GLN A 736 -8.51 20.15 -24.16
CA GLN A 736 -8.99 21.53 -24.21
C GLN A 736 -10.22 21.66 -25.12
N GLU A 737 -10.96 22.77 -24.95
CA GLU A 737 -12.03 23.11 -25.89
C GLU A 737 -11.48 23.34 -27.31
N ALA A 738 -12.29 23.01 -28.32
CA ALA A 738 -11.88 23.17 -29.72
C ALA A 738 -11.70 24.65 -30.08
N ILE A 739 -10.52 24.98 -30.63
CA ILE A 739 -10.12 26.33 -31.05
C ILE A 739 -9.73 26.42 -32.53
N ASP A 740 -10.07 25.41 -33.34
CA ASP A 740 -9.75 25.37 -34.76
C ASP A 740 -10.54 26.45 -35.53
N ASP A 741 -9.81 27.36 -36.15
CA ASP A 741 -10.31 28.38 -37.08
C ASP A 741 -9.35 28.48 -38.28
N TRP A 742 -9.28 27.39 -39.05
CA TRP A 742 -8.45 27.31 -40.25
C TRP A 742 -8.97 28.25 -41.35
N GLY A 743 -10.26 28.59 -41.35
CA GLY A 743 -10.81 29.63 -42.21
C GLY A 743 -10.12 30.98 -42.01
N SER A 744 -9.84 31.39 -40.77
CA SER A 744 -9.08 32.62 -40.49
C SER A 744 -7.57 32.45 -40.71
N ALA A 745 -7.01 31.26 -40.47
CA ALA A 745 -5.58 31.00 -40.67
C ALA A 745 -5.19 30.95 -42.16
N LEU A 746 -6.02 30.32 -43.00
CA LEU A 746 -5.79 30.11 -44.44
C LEU A 746 -6.56 31.12 -45.28
N VAL A 747 -6.23 32.40 -45.09
CA VAL A 747 -6.93 33.57 -45.65
C VAL A 747 -7.16 33.49 -47.17
N ILE A 748 -6.28 32.80 -47.92
CA ILE A 748 -6.43 32.62 -49.37
C ILE A 748 -7.62 31.72 -49.70
N PHE A 749 -7.86 30.65 -48.95
CA PHE A 749 -9.04 29.80 -49.13
C PHE A 749 -10.32 30.57 -48.81
N GLN A 750 -10.38 31.21 -47.64
CA GLN A 750 -11.52 32.03 -47.19
C GLN A 750 -11.94 33.08 -48.22
N LYS A 751 -10.98 33.73 -48.91
CA LYS A 751 -11.26 34.80 -49.86
C LYS A 751 -11.53 34.32 -51.28
N THR A 752 -10.94 33.19 -51.70
CA THR A 752 -10.90 32.79 -53.11
C THR A 752 -11.87 31.67 -53.41
N ILE A 753 -12.08 30.73 -52.48
CA ILE A 753 -12.99 29.59 -52.66
C ILE A 753 -14.44 30.04 -52.89
N PRO A 754 -15.03 30.98 -52.11
CA PRO A 754 -16.40 31.42 -52.33
C PRO A 754 -16.63 32.02 -53.73
N LEU A 755 -15.67 32.79 -54.24
CA LEU A 755 -15.73 33.39 -55.57
C LEU A 755 -15.70 32.34 -56.69
N ILE A 756 -14.92 31.27 -56.50
CA ILE A 756 -14.88 30.14 -57.43
C ILE A 756 -16.20 29.36 -57.37
N ILE A 757 -16.73 29.10 -56.17
CA ILE A 757 -18.02 28.42 -55.98
C ILE A 757 -19.16 29.19 -56.66
N GLU A 758 -19.30 30.50 -56.40
CA GLU A 758 -20.31 31.35 -57.03
C GLU A 758 -20.24 31.29 -58.56
N PHE A 759 -19.02 31.27 -59.11
CA PHE A 759 -18.82 31.11 -60.55
C PHE A 759 -19.27 29.72 -61.04
N LEU A 760 -18.90 28.64 -60.36
CA LEU A 760 -19.26 27.26 -60.74
C LEU A 760 -20.79 27.06 -60.72
N GLU A 761 -21.50 27.65 -59.75
CA GLU A 761 -22.96 27.58 -59.63
C GLU A 761 -23.70 28.18 -60.83
N LEU A 762 -23.15 29.22 -61.46
CA LEU A 762 -23.77 29.84 -62.63
C LEU A 762 -23.83 28.91 -63.85
N PHE A 763 -22.97 27.89 -63.89
CA PHE A 763 -22.78 27.04 -65.07
C PHE A 763 -23.00 25.54 -64.81
N GLU A 764 -23.23 25.13 -63.56
CA GLU A 764 -23.43 23.72 -63.17
C GLU A 764 -24.59 23.04 -63.91
N VAL A 765 -25.67 23.78 -64.21
CA VAL A 765 -26.85 23.27 -64.93
C VAL A 765 -26.50 22.80 -66.33
N ARG A 766 -25.51 23.44 -66.98
CA ARG A 766 -25.07 23.14 -68.34
C ARG A 766 -23.85 22.22 -68.37
N TYR A 767 -23.06 22.20 -67.31
CA TYR A 767 -21.85 21.39 -67.17
C TYR A 767 -21.88 20.64 -65.83
N PRO A 768 -22.57 19.48 -65.75
CA PRO A 768 -22.73 18.73 -64.50
C PRO A 768 -21.42 18.29 -63.83
N GLN A 769 -20.34 18.15 -64.60
CA GLN A 769 -19.00 17.86 -64.11
C GLN A 769 -18.41 18.93 -63.16
N LEU A 770 -18.99 20.13 -63.12
CA LEU A 770 -18.59 21.19 -62.18
C LEU A 770 -19.18 20.98 -60.78
N THR A 771 -20.24 20.16 -60.64
CA THR A 771 -20.90 19.88 -59.36
C THR A 771 -19.95 19.19 -58.38
N GLU A 772 -19.21 18.17 -58.83
CA GLU A 772 -18.25 17.45 -57.98
C GLU A 772 -17.12 18.36 -57.46
N ILE A 773 -16.69 19.34 -58.27
CA ILE A 773 -15.63 20.30 -57.90
C ILE A 773 -16.17 21.31 -56.89
N LYS A 774 -17.40 21.79 -57.11
CA LYS A 774 -18.09 22.69 -56.20
C LYS A 774 -18.29 22.04 -54.82
N GLU A 775 -18.77 20.81 -54.78
CA GLU A 775 -18.97 20.06 -53.53
C GLU A 775 -17.64 19.84 -52.79
N ALA A 776 -16.56 19.52 -53.52
CA ALA A 776 -15.23 19.36 -52.94
C ALA A 776 -14.68 20.68 -52.36
N LEU A 777 -14.96 21.82 -53.00
CA LEU A 777 -14.59 23.15 -52.49
C LEU A 777 -15.44 23.60 -51.29
N GLN A 778 -16.75 23.34 -51.32
CA GLN A 778 -17.68 23.71 -50.24
C GLN A 778 -17.40 23.00 -48.92
N THR A 779 -16.80 21.81 -48.99
CA THR A 779 -16.51 20.99 -47.82
C THR A 779 -15.08 21.16 -47.30
N LEU A 780 -14.21 21.89 -48.00
CA LEU A 780 -12.78 21.98 -47.68
C LEU A 780 -12.53 22.69 -46.35
N ASP A 781 -13.11 23.88 -46.14
CA ASP A 781 -12.94 24.66 -44.91
C ASP A 781 -13.51 23.89 -43.70
N SER A 782 -14.72 23.35 -43.82
CA SER A 782 -15.33 22.54 -42.75
C SER A 782 -14.55 21.26 -42.46
N ALA A 783 -13.88 20.68 -43.46
CA ALA A 783 -13.04 19.51 -43.27
C ALA A 783 -11.75 19.87 -42.53
N PHE A 784 -11.21 21.07 -42.73
CA PHE A 784 -10.04 21.55 -41.99
C PHE A 784 -10.38 21.94 -40.55
N ASP A 785 -11.51 22.60 -40.32
CA ASP A 785 -11.93 22.97 -38.96
C ASP A 785 -12.33 21.76 -38.11
N ALA A 786 -12.91 20.71 -38.71
CA ALA A 786 -13.29 19.49 -38.01
C ALA A 786 -12.11 18.58 -37.60
N ILE A 787 -10.88 18.93 -37.97
CA ILE A 787 -9.70 18.07 -37.84
C ILE A 787 -9.01 18.18 -36.47
N GLY A 788 -9.11 19.32 -35.77
CA GLY A 788 -8.57 19.48 -34.41
C GLY A 788 -7.10 19.90 -34.31
N THR A 789 -6.42 20.23 -35.42
CA THR A 789 -4.95 20.40 -35.45
C THR A 789 -4.46 21.58 -34.59
N LEU A 790 -5.13 22.73 -34.61
CA LEU A 790 -4.69 23.89 -33.80
C LEU A 790 -4.94 23.64 -32.31
N THR A 791 -6.06 23.01 -31.98
CA THR A 791 -6.39 22.57 -30.62
C THR A 791 -5.31 21.62 -30.09
N LYS A 792 -4.98 20.58 -30.85
CA LYS A 792 -3.92 19.62 -30.47
C LYS A 792 -2.53 20.27 -30.38
N THR A 793 -2.24 21.25 -31.23
CA THR A 793 -0.97 22.01 -31.15
C THR A 793 -0.87 22.79 -29.84
N TYR A 794 -1.94 23.47 -29.44
CA TYR A 794 -2.01 24.19 -28.17
C TYR A 794 -1.89 23.23 -26.97
N GLU A 795 -2.54 22.08 -27.04
CA GLU A 795 -2.40 21.02 -26.05
C GLU A 795 -0.96 20.48 -25.92
N VAL A 796 -0.26 20.21 -27.03
CA VAL A 796 1.17 19.84 -26.99
C VAL A 796 1.99 20.92 -26.29
N ALA A 797 1.72 22.20 -26.58
CA ALA A 797 2.42 23.32 -25.96
C ALA A 797 2.26 23.34 -24.42
N LEU A 798 1.04 23.13 -23.92
CA LEU A 798 0.75 23.02 -22.48
C LEU A 798 1.49 21.85 -21.83
N LYS A 799 1.41 20.66 -22.44
CA LYS A 799 2.03 19.43 -21.93
C LYS A 799 3.56 19.56 -21.86
N VAL A 800 4.17 20.18 -22.86
CA VAL A 800 5.63 20.37 -22.92
C VAL A 800 6.12 21.45 -21.95
N ASP A 801 5.38 22.56 -21.76
CA ASP A 801 5.77 23.56 -20.74
C ASP A 801 5.68 22.99 -19.32
N HIS A 802 4.76 22.04 -19.07
CA HIS A 802 4.62 21.34 -17.78
C HIS A 802 5.84 20.51 -17.36
N LEU A 803 6.67 20.06 -18.30
CA LEU A 803 7.92 19.37 -17.95
C LEU A 803 8.88 20.24 -17.14
N ARG A 804 8.81 21.57 -17.30
CA ARG A 804 9.67 22.51 -16.54
C ARG A 804 9.37 22.48 -15.04
N PRO A 805 8.15 22.77 -14.55
CA PRO A 805 7.87 22.70 -13.12
C PRO A 805 8.12 21.31 -12.54
N LEU A 806 7.88 20.22 -13.29
CA LEU A 806 8.27 18.87 -12.86
C LEU A 806 9.79 18.73 -12.65
N SER A 807 10.59 19.23 -13.59
CA SER A 807 12.05 19.21 -13.49
C SER A 807 12.56 20.11 -12.35
N GLU A 808 11.97 21.29 -12.14
CA GLU A 808 12.31 22.20 -11.05
C GLU A 808 12.04 21.56 -9.68
N ARG A 809 10.96 20.77 -9.55
CA ARG A 809 10.66 19.99 -8.33
C ARG A 809 11.71 18.91 -8.11
N VAL A 810 11.96 18.07 -9.11
CA VAL A 810 12.93 16.96 -9.01
C VAL A 810 14.34 17.46 -8.64
N GLN A 811 14.76 18.62 -9.14
CA GLN A 811 16.05 19.26 -8.79
C GLN A 811 16.27 19.48 -7.30
N GLN A 812 15.19 19.61 -6.53
CA GLN A 812 15.22 20.02 -5.13
C GLN A 812 15.01 18.83 -4.19
N ILE A 813 14.30 17.78 -4.61
CA ILE A 813 13.89 16.65 -3.76
C ILE A 813 15.06 16.05 -2.97
N ALA A 814 16.18 15.72 -3.63
CA ALA A 814 17.32 15.09 -2.97
C ALA A 814 17.98 16.00 -1.92
N ASP A 815 18.02 17.32 -2.15
CA ASP A 815 18.53 18.27 -1.16
C ASP A 815 17.55 18.45 -0.01
N SER A 816 16.24 18.52 -0.28
CA SER A 816 15.20 18.71 0.74
C SER A 816 15.21 17.60 1.78
N VAL A 817 15.30 16.32 1.37
CA VAL A 817 15.32 15.19 2.32
C VAL A 817 16.63 15.07 3.11
N TYR A 818 17.67 15.86 2.80
CA TYR A 818 18.95 15.88 3.54
C TYR A 818 19.28 17.28 4.10
N GLN A 819 18.33 18.21 4.07
CA GLN A 819 18.48 19.57 4.56
C GLN A 819 18.82 19.60 6.05
N TYR A 820 18.14 18.75 6.84
CA TYR A 820 18.33 18.62 8.28
C TYR A 820 19.01 17.29 8.59
N LYS A 821 20.33 17.30 8.81
CA LYS A 821 21.15 16.09 9.00
C LYS A 821 22.06 16.13 10.20
#